data_AF-A0A6N7Z3B3-F1
#
_entry.id   AF-A0A6N7Z3B3-F1
#
_cell.length_a   1.000
_cell.length_b   1.000
_cell.length_c   1.000
_cell.angle_alpha   90.00
_cell.angle_beta   90.00
_cell.angle_gamma   90.00
#
_symmetry.space_group_name_H-M   'P 1'
#
loop_
_entity.id
_entity.type
_entity.pdbx_description
1 polymer ?
#
loop_
_entity_poly.entity_id
_entity_poly.type
_entity_poly.pdbx_seq_one_letter_code
_entity_poly.pdbx_strand_id
1 'polypeptide(L)'
;MLRPLLKASLSAAVVVSTAVAATVLPASPVVAAASCPWVTSTAPIDQRVDQLLAQMTLDEKLQELHGDNSHSYSGTVPAQPRLCIPALTLNDGPGGVGLGMSGITQLPSPVSLASTFDKPLGKQYGQVIGSEEWAKGAAVALGPTVNIVRDPRWGRAFESYGEDPYLAGQIGVADVQGIQSTGELAQVKHWALYNQETNRGNSTDDVIIDSRTEQEIYLSQFKAIVEQAQPASLMCSYAFINGQAACQDPYIMNQVLREQWHYPGFVTTDWGGAKSTLGSVEAGLNMEMPDDARYGAALKQAVESGQVPLGTIDSLLRPTLTQMFRFNLFTKTPAGTPDAVVTTPANQAVGSQVAKDGTVLLKNADGILPLSPDKKSSIAVIGDAAGANAMTSGGGSAAVRADQIVTPYQGISARAGKDVTVNYAQGNSSLGGLPLVPKTVLTPSSGTGNGLTGTYYNGMTLSGAPLATRDTDQIAFDWKGGAPVPGVPRTQWSAKYTGTLNPPTSGTYTFSITSDDGSRLFVDGKQVIDNWHDQGGVTQTGQVTLTAGKPVSVEVDYYQDGGGSLVQFGWQPPGGTASPEQQAVDLARSSDVAVVFAAKNEAEGSDLSDLELPADETSLIEHVAAANPNTIVVLNTGSAVTMPWLDKVKGVFEAWYPGQDYGNAIAALLFGDVNPSGKLPVTFPKSLADVPASTPQQFPGVDGKVNYSEGLKVGYRWYDAQRIAPLFPFGSGLSYTSFRFGNLRVDPPQTTSLGTVHASVDVTNTGSRAGADVAQLYVGNPAESGEPPHQLKGFEKVFLQPGETKRVTFTVSPDSLATFDSTTQAWQVASGTYQLFAGDSSANLPLQGGLRVTRSFGPQGVTVQAPDIVTPGKPSQVTATFVNRADVAVTGATVSPAVPPGWTITPATATARRVGAHSSQSFAFTLTPPATAAPGHAKVTVNGVFTGPGVGRSTVNPASQNVSVPYAGFAAARNNVGISDNADPGAADFDGSGYSYSAQELAKLGITPGGTVTADGATFTWPDVPAGRPDNVATAGQLVTMTGSGTSLHLLGAGAPGNQSGDLTIRYTDGTTSTATVSFADWWSNTPLPADTLVATAQNWNQPPDGTGPHKVSLYATKVPLTPGKTIAYLLLPQLPGLHVFATATTG
;
A
#
# COMPACT_ATOMS: atom_id res chain seq x y z
N MET A 1 -4.20 53.59 -56.51
CA MET A 1 -3.30 54.67 -57.00
C MET A 1 -2.05 54.61 -56.14
N LEU A 2 -0.92 54.13 -56.67
CA LEU A 2 0.18 54.94 -57.25
C LEU A 2 1.02 55.69 -56.19
N ARG A 3 2.20 55.11 -55.86
CA ARG A 3 3.58 55.67 -55.92
C ARG A 3 3.87 57.07 -55.31
N PRO A 4 5.09 57.30 -54.75
CA PRO A 4 6.32 57.35 -55.57
C PRO A 4 7.61 56.72 -54.99
N LEU A 5 8.70 56.90 -55.75
CA LEU A 5 10.04 56.34 -55.67
C LEU A 5 11.10 57.46 -55.47
N LEU A 6 12.38 57.03 -55.45
CA LEU A 6 13.66 57.77 -55.61
C LEU A 6 14.40 58.05 -54.29
N LYS A 7 15.60 57.50 -54.02
CA LYS A 7 16.92 57.47 -54.71
C LYS A 7 17.81 58.69 -54.38
N ALA A 8 18.78 58.47 -53.49
CA ALA A 8 20.07 59.17 -53.41
C ALA A 8 21.17 58.15 -53.00
N SER A 9 22.39 58.61 -52.67
CA SER A 9 23.58 58.02 -53.31
C SER A 9 24.92 58.00 -52.57
N LEU A 10 25.87 57.29 -53.20
CA LEU A 10 27.35 57.31 -53.13
C LEU A 10 27.99 58.64 -52.66
N SER A 11 29.20 58.68 -52.05
CA SER A 11 30.30 57.69 -52.03
C SER A 11 31.37 57.91 -50.95
N ALA A 12 32.06 56.81 -50.60
CA ALA A 12 33.50 56.66 -50.29
C ALA A 12 34.24 57.54 -49.25
N ALA A 13 34.84 56.86 -48.26
CA ALA A 13 36.18 57.17 -47.73
C ALA A 13 36.97 55.86 -47.55
N VAL A 14 38.24 55.84 -47.98
CA VAL A 14 39.14 54.67 -47.89
C VAL A 14 40.16 54.92 -46.78
N VAL A 15 40.34 53.95 -45.88
CA VAL A 15 41.54 53.84 -45.01
C VAL A 15 42.01 52.39 -45.00
N VAL A 16 43.33 52.21 -44.99
CA VAL A 16 44.04 50.95 -45.28
C VAL A 16 44.42 50.20 -44.00
N SER A 17 44.15 48.88 -44.04
CA SER A 17 44.81 47.75 -43.39
C SER A 17 45.75 47.93 -42.20
N THR A 18 45.45 47.22 -41.11
CA THR A 18 46.45 46.40 -40.38
C THR A 18 45.87 45.01 -40.11
N ALA A 19 46.70 43.97 -40.23
CA ALA A 19 46.28 42.59 -40.07
C ALA A 19 46.46 42.10 -38.62
N VAL A 20 45.45 41.41 -38.09
CA VAL A 20 45.55 40.61 -36.86
C VAL A 20 45.16 39.19 -37.22
N ALA A 21 46.06 38.23 -36.99
CA ALA A 21 45.78 36.82 -37.20
C ALA A 21 44.88 36.30 -36.07
N ALA A 22 43.59 36.13 -36.35
CA ALA A 22 42.68 35.44 -35.46
C ALA A 22 42.85 33.93 -35.61
N THR A 23 43.12 33.25 -34.50
CA THR A 23 43.19 31.78 -34.43
C THR A 23 41.81 31.17 -34.72
N VAL A 24 41.76 30.25 -35.69
CA VAL A 24 40.56 29.45 -35.95
C VAL A 24 40.42 28.44 -34.81
N LEU A 25 39.44 28.67 -33.93
CA LEU A 25 38.95 27.63 -33.03
C LEU A 25 38.28 26.54 -33.87
N PRO A 26 38.48 25.25 -33.56
CA PRO A 26 37.77 24.17 -34.26
C PRO A 26 36.26 24.33 -34.02
N ALA A 27 35.48 24.23 -35.08
CA ALA A 27 34.03 24.25 -34.96
C ALA A 27 33.56 23.09 -34.06
N SER A 28 32.67 23.37 -33.12
CA SER A 28 31.98 22.33 -32.34
C SER A 28 31.34 21.32 -33.29
N PRO A 29 31.41 20.01 -33.01
CA PRO A 29 30.80 19.02 -33.88
C PRO A 29 29.30 19.28 -33.97
N VAL A 30 28.79 19.37 -35.20
CA VAL A 30 27.35 19.42 -35.46
C VAL A 30 26.75 18.12 -34.95
N VAL A 31 25.92 18.19 -33.91
CA VAL A 31 25.16 17.02 -33.43
C VAL A 31 24.28 16.54 -34.58
N ALA A 32 24.54 15.32 -35.07
CA ALA A 32 23.72 14.72 -36.10
C ALA A 32 22.28 14.57 -35.58
N ALA A 33 21.30 14.91 -36.41
CA ALA A 33 19.89 14.72 -36.06
C ALA A 33 19.62 13.23 -35.74
N ALA A 34 18.90 12.96 -34.65
CA ALA A 34 18.60 11.60 -34.22
C ALA A 34 17.82 10.85 -35.31
N SER A 35 18.32 9.68 -35.70
CA SER A 35 17.69 8.81 -36.69
C SER A 35 16.97 7.67 -35.96
N CYS A 36 15.69 7.88 -35.65
CA CYS A 36 14.86 6.96 -34.86
C CYS A 36 13.84 6.20 -35.76
N PRO A 37 14.24 5.19 -36.55
CA PRO A 37 13.36 4.53 -37.52
C PRO A 37 12.12 3.88 -36.89
N TRP A 38 12.18 3.45 -35.62
CA TRP A 38 11.03 2.91 -34.88
C TRP A 38 9.91 3.94 -34.67
N VAL A 39 10.17 5.24 -34.65
CA VAL A 39 9.14 6.27 -34.35
C VAL A 39 8.10 6.34 -35.47
N THR A 40 8.55 6.37 -36.73
CA THR A 40 7.68 6.48 -37.93
C THR A 40 7.38 5.15 -38.61
N SER A 41 7.93 4.04 -38.09
CA SER A 41 7.69 2.69 -38.62
C SER A 41 6.26 2.22 -38.39
N THR A 42 5.68 1.60 -39.43
CA THR A 42 4.39 0.89 -39.38
C THR A 42 4.53 -0.60 -39.06
N ALA A 43 5.73 -1.06 -38.69
CA ALA A 43 5.96 -2.44 -38.26
C ALA A 43 5.19 -2.75 -36.95
N PRO A 44 4.87 -4.03 -36.70
CA PRO A 44 4.39 -4.50 -35.40
C PRO A 44 5.21 -3.98 -34.20
N ILE A 45 4.55 -3.74 -33.07
CA ILE A 45 5.17 -3.07 -31.90
C ILE A 45 6.37 -3.85 -31.37
N ASP A 46 6.28 -5.18 -31.30
CA ASP A 46 7.38 -6.09 -30.95
C ASP A 46 8.63 -5.84 -31.81
N GLN A 47 8.47 -5.70 -33.12
CA GLN A 47 9.58 -5.42 -34.04
C GLN A 47 10.15 -3.99 -33.85
N ARG A 48 9.31 -3.02 -33.50
CA ARG A 48 9.76 -1.64 -33.19
C ARG A 48 10.54 -1.59 -31.87
N VAL A 49 10.12 -2.37 -30.87
CA VAL A 49 10.84 -2.56 -29.61
C VAL A 49 12.17 -3.28 -29.85
N ASP A 50 12.21 -4.35 -30.65
CA ASP A 50 13.46 -5.04 -31.02
C ASP A 50 14.47 -4.11 -31.70
N GLN A 51 13.99 -3.27 -32.64
CA GLN A 51 14.82 -2.27 -33.31
C GLN A 51 15.38 -1.23 -32.35
N LEU A 52 14.58 -0.78 -31.38
CA LEU A 52 15.02 0.17 -30.35
C LEU A 52 16.04 -0.48 -29.41
N LEU A 53 15.72 -1.61 -28.78
CA LEU A 53 16.59 -2.35 -27.86
C LEU A 53 17.97 -2.68 -28.48
N ALA A 54 18.01 -2.96 -29.79
CA ALA A 54 19.25 -3.22 -30.53
C ALA A 54 20.12 -1.96 -30.77
N GLN A 55 19.62 -0.75 -30.49
CA GLN A 55 20.38 0.51 -30.55
C GLN A 55 20.76 1.08 -29.18
N MET A 56 20.28 0.48 -28.08
CA MET A 56 20.56 0.93 -26.72
C MET A 56 21.86 0.33 -26.19
N THR A 57 22.69 1.16 -25.56
CA THR A 57 23.80 0.73 -24.70
C THR A 57 23.28 0.12 -23.39
N LEU A 58 24.15 -0.48 -22.56
CA LEU A 58 23.75 -0.98 -21.24
C LEU A 58 23.23 0.15 -20.36
N ASP A 59 23.94 1.28 -20.29
CA ASP A 59 23.57 2.41 -19.44
C ASP A 59 22.22 3.01 -19.85
N GLU A 60 21.98 3.16 -21.16
CA GLU A 60 20.68 3.57 -21.70
C GLU A 60 19.56 2.57 -21.38
N LYS A 61 19.85 1.25 -21.30
CA LYS A 61 18.85 0.25 -20.90
C LYS A 61 18.53 0.33 -19.41
N LEU A 62 19.54 0.51 -18.56
CA LEU A 62 19.38 0.58 -17.10
C LEU A 62 18.63 1.86 -16.69
N GLN A 63 18.90 2.99 -17.34
CA GLN A 63 18.18 4.25 -17.12
C GLN A 63 16.65 4.11 -17.27
N GLU A 64 16.17 3.25 -18.17
CA GLU A 64 14.73 3.03 -18.36
C GLU A 64 14.09 2.07 -17.32
N LEU A 65 14.89 1.50 -16.42
CA LEU A 65 14.44 0.58 -15.37
C LEU A 65 14.34 1.26 -13.99
N HIS A 66 14.61 2.56 -13.86
CA HIS A 66 14.54 3.23 -12.56
C HIS A 66 14.12 4.70 -12.68
N GLY A 67 13.62 5.27 -11.57
CA GLY A 67 13.35 6.70 -11.45
C GLY A 67 14.62 7.54 -11.25
N ASP A 68 14.49 8.86 -11.38
CA ASP A 68 15.56 9.85 -11.18
C ASP A 68 15.48 10.63 -9.87
N ASN A 69 14.54 10.27 -8.98
CA ASN A 69 14.24 10.98 -7.73
C ASN A 69 13.92 12.49 -7.92
N SER A 70 13.42 12.90 -9.09
CA SER A 70 12.94 14.27 -9.32
C SER A 70 11.60 14.52 -8.61
N HIS A 71 11.42 15.74 -8.10
CA HIS A 71 10.33 16.09 -7.19
C HIS A 71 9.15 16.85 -7.85
N SER A 72 9.08 16.89 -9.18
CA SER A 72 8.00 17.60 -9.92
C SER A 72 6.76 16.72 -10.18
N TYR A 73 6.93 15.41 -10.05
CA TYR A 73 5.93 14.34 -10.10
C TYR A 73 6.32 13.31 -9.04
N SER A 74 5.53 12.25 -8.82
CA SER A 74 5.87 11.21 -7.83
C SER A 74 7.17 10.49 -8.23
N GLY A 75 7.41 10.31 -9.54
CA GLY A 75 8.69 9.88 -10.08
C GLY A 75 8.81 10.13 -11.59
N THR A 76 10.04 10.20 -12.10
CA THR A 76 10.33 10.41 -13.53
C THR A 76 11.41 9.44 -14.00
N VAL A 77 11.20 8.82 -15.17
CA VAL A 77 12.26 8.20 -15.97
C VAL A 77 12.73 9.24 -17.00
N PRO A 78 14.01 9.66 -17.00
CA PRO A 78 14.47 10.75 -17.87
C PRO A 78 14.45 10.38 -19.36
N ALA A 79 14.11 11.34 -20.21
CA ALA A 79 14.11 11.17 -21.66
C ALA A 79 15.49 10.76 -22.23
N GLN A 80 15.49 10.02 -23.35
CA GLN A 80 16.69 9.70 -24.11
C GLN A 80 16.61 10.26 -25.54
N PRO A 81 17.03 11.53 -25.77
CA PRO A 81 16.85 12.21 -27.05
C PRO A 81 17.53 11.53 -28.25
N ARG A 82 18.66 10.85 -28.03
CA ARG A 82 19.37 10.09 -29.08
C ARG A 82 18.52 8.96 -29.67
N LEU A 83 17.64 8.39 -28.84
CA LEU A 83 16.78 7.26 -29.15
C LEU A 83 15.30 7.68 -29.34
N CYS A 84 15.02 8.99 -29.26
CA CYS A 84 13.67 9.54 -29.27
C CYS A 84 12.73 8.94 -28.22
N ILE A 85 13.26 8.39 -27.12
CA ILE A 85 12.46 7.95 -25.98
C ILE A 85 12.07 9.22 -25.19
N PRO A 86 10.77 9.53 -25.03
CA PRO A 86 10.34 10.64 -24.19
C PRO A 86 10.53 10.30 -22.70
N ALA A 87 10.53 11.30 -21.82
CA ALA A 87 10.47 11.04 -20.39
C ALA A 87 9.15 10.33 -20.04
N LEU A 88 9.20 9.42 -19.07
CA LEU A 88 8.01 8.80 -18.49
C LEU A 88 7.80 9.39 -17.09
N THR A 89 6.79 10.24 -16.95
CA THR A 89 6.42 10.92 -15.71
C THR A 89 5.27 10.18 -15.04
N LEU A 90 5.44 9.81 -13.77
CA LEU A 90 4.47 9.06 -12.98
C LEU A 90 3.96 9.94 -11.85
N ASN A 91 2.64 10.07 -11.70
CA ASN A 91 2.03 10.97 -10.72
C ASN A 91 0.83 10.35 -10.00
N ASP A 92 0.63 10.74 -8.74
CA ASP A 92 -0.38 10.12 -7.89
C ASP A 92 -1.82 10.44 -8.29
N GLY A 93 -2.56 9.35 -8.55
CA GLY A 93 -3.96 9.21 -8.18
C GLY A 93 -4.10 8.36 -6.90
N PRO A 94 -5.32 8.10 -6.41
CA PRO A 94 -6.47 7.78 -7.26
C PRO A 94 -7.72 8.68 -7.07
N GLY A 95 -7.63 9.76 -6.29
CA GLY A 95 -8.75 10.71 -6.07
C GLY A 95 -8.86 11.86 -7.08
N GLY A 96 -8.08 11.84 -8.16
CA GLY A 96 -7.67 13.03 -8.92
C GLY A 96 -6.16 13.22 -8.85
N VAL A 97 -5.66 14.36 -9.33
CA VAL A 97 -4.23 14.69 -9.36
C VAL A 97 -3.68 14.99 -7.96
N GLY A 98 -2.67 14.22 -7.54
CA GLY A 98 -2.06 14.29 -6.21
C GLY A 98 -1.00 15.38 -6.03
N LEU A 99 -0.08 15.12 -5.10
CA LEU A 99 1.06 15.99 -4.70
C LEU A 99 0.70 17.44 -4.31
N GLY A 100 -0.58 17.73 -4.04
CA GLY A 100 -1.04 19.08 -3.69
C GLY A 100 -0.98 20.09 -4.85
N MET A 101 -1.00 19.62 -6.11
CA MET A 101 -1.10 20.51 -7.27
C MET A 101 -2.43 21.28 -7.27
N SER A 102 -2.42 22.54 -7.70
CA SER A 102 -3.60 23.42 -7.78
C SER A 102 -4.29 23.36 -9.14
N GLY A 103 -5.48 23.96 -9.30
CA GLY A 103 -6.18 24.03 -10.59
C GLY A 103 -6.73 22.69 -11.12
N ILE A 104 -6.97 21.74 -10.21
CA ILE A 104 -7.40 20.36 -10.46
C ILE A 104 -8.82 20.10 -9.94
N THR A 105 -9.42 18.96 -10.33
CA THR A 105 -10.68 18.48 -9.77
C THR A 105 -10.40 17.50 -8.63
N GLN A 106 -10.85 17.82 -7.43
CA GLN A 106 -10.89 16.88 -6.31
C GLN A 106 -12.17 16.06 -6.39
N LEU A 107 -12.04 14.83 -6.92
CA LEU A 107 -13.15 13.88 -7.00
C LEU A 107 -13.45 13.31 -5.60
N PRO A 108 -14.64 12.70 -5.40
CA PRO A 108 -14.88 11.87 -4.23
C PRO A 108 -13.89 10.70 -4.15
N SER A 109 -13.62 10.26 -2.93
CA SER A 109 -12.84 9.04 -2.64
C SER A 109 -13.31 7.82 -3.45
N PRO A 110 -12.41 6.90 -3.84
CA PRO A 110 -12.77 5.67 -4.55
C PRO A 110 -13.84 4.81 -3.86
N VAL A 111 -13.91 4.78 -2.52
CA VAL A 111 -15.00 4.09 -1.80
C VAL A 111 -16.37 4.71 -2.09
N SER A 112 -16.43 6.04 -2.25
CA SER A 112 -17.64 6.76 -2.68
C SER A 112 -18.01 6.40 -4.13
N LEU A 113 -17.02 6.28 -5.03
CA LEU A 113 -17.26 5.78 -6.39
C LEU A 113 -17.81 4.35 -6.39
N ALA A 114 -17.20 3.43 -5.63
CA ALA A 114 -17.69 2.05 -5.54
C ALA A 114 -19.12 1.99 -5.00
N SER A 115 -19.45 2.87 -4.05
CA SER A 115 -20.80 3.00 -3.49
C SER A 115 -21.88 3.39 -4.51
N THR A 116 -21.49 3.93 -5.68
CA THR A 116 -22.44 4.20 -6.77
C THR A 116 -22.97 2.92 -7.44
N PHE A 117 -22.19 1.82 -7.40
CA PHE A 117 -22.38 0.59 -8.18
C PHE A 117 -22.62 0.87 -9.69
N ASP A 118 -22.02 1.94 -10.23
CA ASP A 118 -22.25 2.43 -11.59
C ASP A 118 -20.96 2.38 -12.44
N LYS A 119 -20.85 1.35 -13.30
CA LYS A 119 -19.71 1.15 -14.20
C LYS A 119 -19.56 2.31 -15.22
N PRO A 120 -20.63 2.78 -15.91
CA PRO A 120 -20.56 4.00 -16.72
C PRO A 120 -19.98 5.22 -15.99
N LEU A 121 -20.36 5.46 -14.73
CA LEU A 121 -19.86 6.58 -13.94
C LEU A 121 -18.40 6.37 -13.51
N GLY A 122 -17.99 5.14 -13.16
CA GLY A 122 -16.58 4.80 -12.91
C GLY A 122 -15.68 5.05 -14.13
N LYS A 123 -16.20 4.82 -15.35
CA LYS A 123 -15.48 5.20 -16.56
C LYS A 123 -15.32 6.71 -16.74
N GLN A 124 -16.34 7.50 -16.36
CA GLN A 124 -16.25 8.97 -16.40
C GLN A 124 -15.28 9.50 -15.35
N TYR A 125 -15.24 8.88 -14.17
CA TYR A 125 -14.28 9.18 -13.09
C TYR A 125 -12.84 9.01 -13.57
N GLY A 126 -12.51 7.83 -14.12
CA GLY A 126 -11.18 7.59 -14.70
C GLY A 126 -10.84 8.49 -15.89
N GLN A 127 -11.84 8.91 -16.68
CA GLN A 127 -11.64 9.91 -17.74
C GLN A 127 -11.25 11.28 -17.20
N VAL A 128 -11.76 11.71 -16.04
CA VAL A 128 -11.31 12.94 -15.39
C VAL A 128 -9.84 12.80 -15.00
N ILE A 129 -9.48 11.77 -14.23
CA ILE A 129 -8.10 11.50 -13.78
C ILE A 129 -7.13 11.50 -14.96
N GLY A 130 -7.35 10.62 -15.94
CA GLY A 130 -6.46 10.50 -17.10
C GLY A 130 -6.44 11.72 -18.03
N SER A 131 -7.41 12.65 -17.91
CA SER A 131 -7.40 13.90 -18.70
C SER A 131 -6.63 15.01 -17.98
N GLU A 132 -6.74 15.07 -16.65
CA GLU A 132 -6.07 16.08 -15.84
C GLU A 132 -4.59 15.74 -15.64
N GLU A 133 -4.24 14.46 -15.41
CA GLU A 133 -2.84 14.00 -15.33
C GLU A 133 -2.07 14.29 -16.63
N TRP A 134 -2.62 13.88 -17.77
CA TRP A 134 -2.05 14.17 -19.09
C TRP A 134 -1.87 15.69 -19.34
N ALA A 135 -2.83 16.50 -18.86
CA ALA A 135 -2.79 17.96 -18.99
C ALA A 135 -1.88 18.65 -17.94
N LYS A 136 -1.49 17.93 -16.88
CA LYS A 136 -0.44 18.31 -15.92
C LYS A 136 0.97 17.88 -16.36
N GLY A 137 1.07 16.99 -17.35
CA GLY A 137 2.34 16.51 -17.89
C GLY A 137 2.81 15.17 -17.33
N ALA A 138 1.98 14.49 -16.54
CA ALA A 138 2.15 13.07 -16.26
C ALA A 138 1.86 12.23 -17.52
N ALA A 139 2.46 11.04 -17.60
CA ALA A 139 2.21 10.02 -18.62
C ALA A 139 1.65 8.72 -18.03
N VAL A 140 1.85 8.50 -16.72
CA VAL A 140 1.32 7.38 -15.94
C VAL A 140 0.57 7.92 -14.71
N ALA A 141 -0.74 7.65 -14.65
CA ALA A 141 -1.54 7.87 -13.46
C ALA A 141 -1.38 6.67 -12.50
N LEU A 142 -0.92 6.93 -11.27
CA LEU A 142 -0.69 5.91 -10.24
C LEU A 142 -2.01 5.47 -9.58
N GLY A 143 -2.92 4.92 -10.36
CA GLY A 143 -4.18 4.35 -9.88
C GLY A 143 -4.94 3.55 -10.96
N PRO A 144 -6.09 2.96 -10.59
CA PRO A 144 -6.72 3.01 -9.28
C PRO A 144 -6.10 2.08 -8.23
N THR A 145 -6.43 2.32 -6.96
CA THR A 145 -6.13 1.40 -5.85
C THR A 145 -7.27 0.40 -5.69
N VAL A 146 -6.95 -0.90 -5.65
CA VAL A 146 -7.94 -2.00 -5.71
C VAL A 146 -7.72 -3.12 -4.69
N ASN A 147 -6.96 -2.86 -3.63
CA ASN A 147 -6.77 -3.81 -2.52
C ASN A 147 -8.09 -4.01 -1.75
N ILE A 148 -8.46 -5.25 -1.45
CA ILE A 148 -9.71 -5.55 -0.72
C ILE A 148 -9.72 -4.90 0.67
N VAL A 149 -10.82 -4.26 1.05
CA VAL A 149 -11.04 -3.83 2.44
C VAL A 149 -11.33 -5.07 3.29
N ARG A 150 -10.25 -5.71 3.75
CA ARG A 150 -10.27 -6.93 4.56
C ARG A 150 -10.78 -6.66 5.98
N ASP A 151 -10.26 -5.59 6.57
CA ASP A 151 -10.65 -5.09 7.89
C ASP A 151 -10.93 -3.58 7.75
N PRO A 152 -12.04 -3.07 8.32
CA PRO A 152 -12.37 -1.66 8.22
C PRO A 152 -11.39 -0.72 8.95
N ARG A 153 -10.45 -1.22 9.77
CA ARG A 153 -9.39 -0.39 10.36
C ARG A 153 -8.28 0.02 9.39
N TRP A 154 -8.20 -0.58 8.20
CA TRP A 154 -7.11 -0.30 7.26
C TRP A 154 -7.06 1.18 6.86
N GLY A 155 -5.93 1.84 7.09
CA GLY A 155 -5.77 3.30 6.93
C GLY A 155 -6.06 3.86 5.53
N ARG A 156 -6.03 3.01 4.49
CA ARG A 156 -6.33 3.36 3.09
C ARG A 156 -7.63 2.74 2.56
N ALA A 157 -8.53 2.28 3.43
CA ALA A 157 -9.81 1.70 2.99
C ALA A 157 -10.62 2.66 2.09
N PHE A 158 -10.59 3.96 2.37
CA PHE A 158 -11.20 5.02 1.55
C PHE A 158 -10.68 5.08 0.10
N GLU A 159 -9.44 4.64 -0.10
CA GLU A 159 -8.72 4.70 -1.36
C GLU A 159 -9.08 3.54 -2.30
N SER A 160 -9.79 2.53 -1.78
CA SER A 160 -10.18 1.34 -2.54
C SER A 160 -11.70 1.23 -2.73
N TYR A 161 -12.12 0.20 -3.46
CA TYR A 161 -13.51 -0.03 -3.86
C TYR A 161 -14.30 -0.97 -2.92
N GLY A 162 -13.78 -1.28 -1.73
CA GLY A 162 -14.49 -2.05 -0.69
C GLY A 162 -14.08 -3.51 -0.53
N GLU A 163 -14.97 -4.31 0.06
CA GLU A 163 -14.67 -5.65 0.59
C GLU A 163 -14.92 -6.81 -0.40
N ASP A 164 -15.52 -6.54 -1.56
CA ASP A 164 -15.90 -7.56 -2.53
C ASP A 164 -15.04 -7.52 -3.81
N PRO A 165 -14.36 -8.62 -4.20
CA PRO A 165 -13.48 -8.64 -5.37
C PRO A 165 -14.22 -8.50 -6.71
N TYR A 166 -15.51 -8.85 -6.80
CA TYR A 166 -16.28 -8.67 -8.02
C TYR A 166 -16.68 -7.20 -8.19
N LEU A 167 -17.13 -6.53 -7.12
CA LEU A 167 -17.39 -5.09 -7.12
C LEU A 167 -16.11 -4.31 -7.46
N ALA A 168 -15.03 -4.53 -6.70
CA ALA A 168 -13.76 -3.85 -6.89
C ALA A 168 -13.18 -4.09 -8.29
N GLY A 169 -13.25 -5.32 -8.79
CA GLY A 169 -12.78 -5.67 -10.13
C GLY A 169 -13.58 -4.96 -11.23
N GLN A 170 -14.91 -4.90 -11.13
CA GLN A 170 -15.75 -4.29 -12.18
C GLN A 170 -15.74 -2.75 -12.17
N ILE A 171 -15.62 -2.11 -10.99
CA ILE A 171 -15.42 -0.66 -10.91
C ILE A 171 -14.01 -0.30 -11.41
N GLY A 172 -12.96 -1.04 -10.99
CA GLY A 172 -11.60 -0.83 -11.47
C GLY A 172 -11.42 -1.07 -12.97
N VAL A 173 -12.15 -2.03 -13.56
CA VAL A 173 -12.19 -2.22 -15.03
C VAL A 173 -12.71 -0.96 -15.72
N ALA A 174 -13.77 -0.35 -15.19
CA ALA A 174 -14.36 0.85 -15.76
C ALA A 174 -13.42 2.06 -15.63
N ASP A 175 -12.82 2.25 -14.46
CA ASP A 175 -11.88 3.34 -14.16
C ASP A 175 -10.63 3.27 -15.06
N VAL A 176 -9.97 2.10 -15.13
CA VAL A 176 -8.82 1.86 -16.02
C VAL A 176 -9.16 2.05 -17.50
N GLN A 177 -10.37 1.64 -17.94
CA GLN A 177 -10.85 1.95 -19.29
C GLN A 177 -11.17 3.44 -19.50
N GLY A 178 -11.43 4.18 -18.42
CA GLY A 178 -11.59 5.63 -18.40
C GLY A 178 -10.26 6.33 -18.61
N ILE A 179 -9.29 6.11 -17.71
CA ILE A 179 -7.94 6.66 -17.74
C ILE A 179 -7.30 6.40 -19.10
N GLN A 180 -7.22 5.14 -19.52
CA GLN A 180 -6.54 4.76 -20.77
C GLN A 180 -7.25 5.28 -22.04
N SER A 181 -8.50 5.77 -21.95
CA SER A 181 -9.19 6.38 -23.10
C SER A 181 -8.73 7.80 -23.43
N THR A 182 -7.99 8.47 -22.54
CA THR A 182 -7.42 9.82 -22.79
C THR A 182 -6.07 9.76 -23.51
N GLY A 183 -5.37 8.63 -23.40
CA GLY A 183 -3.99 8.42 -23.79
C GLY A 183 -3.03 8.23 -22.61
N GLU A 184 -3.48 8.50 -21.38
CA GLU A 184 -2.74 8.26 -20.14
C GLU A 184 -2.56 6.77 -19.86
N LEU A 185 -1.43 6.37 -19.29
CA LEU A 185 -1.21 4.99 -18.85
C LEU A 185 -1.77 4.82 -17.43
N ALA A 186 -2.62 3.82 -17.20
CA ALA A 186 -3.10 3.49 -15.86
C ALA A 186 -2.16 2.50 -15.16
N GLN A 187 -1.77 2.79 -13.91
CA GLN A 187 -0.99 1.91 -13.05
C GLN A 187 -1.82 1.41 -11.86
N VAL A 188 -2.40 0.22 -11.97
CA VAL A 188 -3.27 -0.35 -10.92
C VAL A 188 -2.43 -0.75 -9.71
N LYS A 189 -2.83 -0.33 -8.51
CA LYS A 189 -2.08 -0.56 -7.27
C LYS A 189 -2.92 -1.22 -6.16
N HIS A 190 -2.34 -1.94 -5.21
CA HIS A 190 -0.95 -2.38 -5.07
C HIS A 190 -0.92 -3.91 -5.11
N TRP A 191 -0.19 -4.48 -6.09
CA TRP A 191 -0.09 -5.89 -6.42
C TRP A 191 0.92 -6.62 -5.50
N ALA A 192 0.51 -7.38 -4.49
CA ALA A 192 -0.84 -7.67 -4.01
C ALA A 192 -0.88 -7.73 -2.46
N LEU A 193 -2.04 -8.03 -1.86
CA LEU A 193 -2.22 -8.27 -0.41
C LEU A 193 -1.81 -7.15 0.57
N TYR A 194 -1.68 -5.92 0.08
CA TYR A 194 -1.49 -4.74 0.93
C TYR A 194 -2.85 -4.29 1.49
N ASN A 195 -3.19 -4.76 2.69
CA ASN A 195 -4.49 -4.56 3.33
C ASN A 195 -4.38 -4.07 4.81
N GLN A 196 -3.19 -3.61 5.22
CA GLN A 196 -2.91 -2.90 6.47
C GLN A 196 -1.72 -1.94 6.23
N GLU A 197 -1.66 -0.81 6.93
CA GLU A 197 -0.53 0.12 6.87
C GLU A 197 0.58 -0.22 7.89
N THR A 198 0.20 -0.88 8.99
CA THR A 198 1.09 -1.20 10.10
C THR A 198 2.23 -2.12 9.62
N ASN A 199 3.48 -1.73 9.92
CA ASN A 199 4.72 -2.42 9.51
C ASN A 199 4.98 -2.51 7.99
N ARG A 200 4.20 -1.80 7.14
CA ARG A 200 4.34 -1.87 5.67
C ARG A 200 5.81 -1.73 5.21
N GLY A 201 6.22 -2.60 4.28
CA GLY A 201 7.53 -2.53 3.63
C GLY A 201 8.67 -3.18 4.43
N ASN A 202 8.36 -3.67 5.63
CA ASN A 202 9.22 -4.51 6.47
C ASN A 202 8.78 -5.99 6.35
N SER A 203 9.69 -6.93 6.58
CA SER A 203 9.36 -8.36 6.68
C SER A 203 8.54 -8.71 7.93
N THR A 204 8.23 -7.73 8.77
CA THR A 204 7.26 -7.84 9.88
C THR A 204 5.81 -7.57 9.47
N ASP A 205 5.55 -7.35 8.19
CA ASP A 205 4.24 -7.38 7.53
C ASP A 205 4.15 -8.58 6.57
N ASP A 206 4.39 -9.80 7.11
CA ASP A 206 4.33 -11.07 6.37
C ASP A 206 2.93 -11.68 6.41
N VAL A 207 2.19 -11.55 5.31
CA VAL A 207 0.85 -12.11 5.10
C VAL A 207 0.94 -13.63 4.93
N ILE A 208 0.45 -14.36 5.93
CA ILE A 208 0.35 -15.82 5.90
C ILE A 208 -1.03 -16.21 5.37
N ILE A 209 -1.05 -16.76 4.15
CA ILE A 209 -2.28 -17.01 3.39
C ILE A 209 -2.20 -18.28 2.54
N ASP A 210 -3.32 -18.97 2.37
CA ASP A 210 -3.42 -20.09 1.43
C ASP A 210 -3.72 -19.62 -0.01
N SER A 211 -3.15 -20.31 -1.00
CA SER A 211 -3.28 -19.96 -2.43
C SER A 211 -4.71 -19.89 -2.97
N ARG A 212 -5.71 -20.54 -2.34
CA ARG A 212 -7.11 -20.43 -2.77
C ARG A 212 -7.69 -19.11 -2.31
N THR A 213 -7.52 -18.75 -1.05
CA THR A 213 -7.96 -17.45 -0.54
C THR A 213 -7.27 -16.31 -1.27
N GLU A 214 -5.97 -16.43 -1.53
CA GLU A 214 -5.19 -15.47 -2.31
C GLU A 214 -5.80 -15.24 -3.70
N GLN A 215 -6.04 -16.30 -4.48
CA GLN A 215 -6.60 -16.24 -5.83
C GLN A 215 -8.06 -15.78 -5.88
N GLU A 216 -8.90 -16.24 -4.96
CA GLU A 216 -10.34 -15.95 -4.97
C GLU A 216 -10.72 -14.59 -4.39
N ILE A 217 -9.93 -14.07 -3.43
CA ILE A 217 -10.22 -12.79 -2.76
C ILE A 217 -9.26 -11.68 -3.21
N TYR A 218 -7.95 -11.90 -3.15
CA TYR A 218 -6.97 -10.80 -3.20
C TYR A 218 -6.35 -10.56 -4.59
N LEU A 219 -6.39 -11.56 -5.47
CA LEU A 219 -5.95 -11.45 -6.86
C LEU A 219 -7.11 -11.36 -7.86
N SER A 220 -8.33 -11.78 -7.49
CA SER A 220 -9.47 -11.89 -8.42
C SER A 220 -9.89 -10.55 -9.06
N GLN A 221 -9.78 -9.44 -8.33
CA GLN A 221 -10.08 -8.10 -8.82
C GLN A 221 -9.00 -7.60 -9.77
N PHE A 222 -7.72 -7.85 -9.48
CA PHE A 222 -6.63 -7.60 -10.43
C PHE A 222 -6.77 -8.45 -11.70
N LYS A 223 -7.14 -9.73 -11.58
CA LYS A 223 -7.41 -10.62 -12.74
C LYS A 223 -8.46 -10.02 -13.66
N ALA A 224 -9.59 -9.57 -13.11
CA ALA A 224 -10.65 -8.94 -13.89
C ALA A 224 -10.15 -7.69 -14.65
N ILE A 225 -9.36 -6.84 -13.99
CA ILE A 225 -8.79 -5.63 -14.59
C ILE A 225 -7.75 -5.97 -15.68
N VAL A 226 -6.86 -6.92 -15.42
CA VAL A 226 -5.87 -7.41 -16.39
C VAL A 226 -6.54 -7.97 -17.64
N GLU A 227 -7.55 -8.83 -17.49
CA GLU A 227 -8.22 -9.49 -18.61
C GLU A 227 -9.18 -8.57 -19.40
N GLN A 228 -9.88 -7.65 -18.73
CA GLN A 228 -10.96 -6.86 -19.33
C GLN A 228 -10.59 -5.39 -19.66
N ALA A 229 -9.54 -4.85 -19.02
CA ALA A 229 -9.09 -3.48 -19.22
C ALA A 229 -7.63 -3.36 -19.69
N GLN A 230 -6.81 -4.41 -19.51
CA GLN A 230 -5.39 -4.47 -19.90
C GLN A 230 -4.62 -3.19 -19.51
N PRO A 231 -4.49 -2.88 -18.20
CA PRO A 231 -3.79 -1.70 -17.71
C PRO A 231 -2.35 -1.67 -18.23
N ALA A 232 -1.83 -0.48 -18.49
CA ALA A 232 -0.47 -0.30 -18.98
C ALA A 232 0.58 -0.76 -17.96
N SER A 233 0.35 -0.52 -16.67
CA SER A 233 1.21 -1.05 -15.60
C SER A 233 0.45 -1.49 -14.35
N LEU A 234 1.18 -2.20 -13.48
CA LEU A 234 0.82 -2.44 -12.09
C LEU A 234 1.89 -1.82 -11.18
N MET A 235 1.52 -1.44 -9.96
CA MET A 235 2.47 -1.16 -8.89
C MET A 235 2.53 -2.37 -7.96
N CYS A 236 3.70 -2.97 -7.73
CA CYS A 236 3.83 -4.04 -6.75
C CYS A 236 3.90 -3.50 -5.32
N SER A 237 3.31 -4.22 -4.38
CA SER A 237 3.06 -3.75 -3.01
C SER A 237 4.27 -3.81 -2.07
N TYR A 238 4.15 -3.13 -0.94
CA TYR A 238 5.07 -3.21 0.19
C TYR A 238 5.01 -4.53 0.99
N ALA A 239 3.92 -5.29 0.89
CA ALA A 239 3.66 -6.45 1.72
C ALA A 239 4.67 -7.60 1.47
N PHE A 240 4.91 -8.40 2.51
CA PHE A 240 5.47 -9.74 2.35
C PHE A 240 4.31 -10.75 2.30
N ILE A 241 4.45 -11.79 1.48
CA ILE A 241 3.45 -12.82 1.26
C ILE A 241 4.14 -14.18 1.43
N ASN A 242 3.75 -14.94 2.46
CA ASN A 242 4.34 -16.23 2.81
C ASN A 242 5.90 -16.21 2.84
N GLY A 243 6.49 -15.12 3.33
CA GLY A 243 7.91 -14.87 3.45
C GLY A 243 8.60 -14.22 2.24
N GLN A 244 7.88 -13.85 1.18
CA GLN A 244 8.42 -13.17 -0.01
C GLN A 244 7.88 -11.75 -0.16
N ALA A 245 8.74 -10.74 -0.32
CA ALA A 245 8.29 -9.39 -0.65
C ALA A 245 7.62 -9.38 -2.03
N ALA A 246 6.41 -8.81 -2.14
CA ALA A 246 5.57 -8.90 -3.34
C ALA A 246 6.28 -8.48 -4.65
N CYS A 247 7.08 -7.41 -4.61
CA CYS A 247 7.87 -6.94 -5.76
C CYS A 247 8.96 -7.92 -6.26
N GLN A 248 9.29 -8.95 -5.49
CA GLN A 248 10.23 -10.01 -5.87
C GLN A 248 9.69 -11.43 -5.63
N ASP A 249 8.37 -11.61 -5.47
CA ASP A 249 7.76 -12.93 -5.31
C ASP A 249 7.54 -13.61 -6.68
N PRO A 250 8.25 -14.71 -7.00
CA PRO A 250 8.12 -15.40 -8.27
C PRO A 250 6.77 -16.10 -8.46
N TYR A 251 5.96 -16.33 -7.41
CA TYR A 251 4.62 -16.86 -7.57
C TYR A 251 3.69 -15.81 -8.17
N ILE A 252 3.46 -14.66 -7.51
CA ILE A 252 2.57 -13.64 -8.08
C ILE A 252 3.19 -12.98 -9.33
N MET A 253 4.48 -12.65 -9.32
CA MET A 253 5.10 -11.85 -10.39
C MET A 253 5.34 -12.66 -11.67
N ASN A 254 5.82 -13.90 -11.58
CA ASN A 254 6.06 -14.74 -12.76
C ASN A 254 4.89 -15.70 -13.01
N GLN A 255 4.59 -16.60 -12.07
CA GLN A 255 3.64 -17.69 -12.32
C GLN A 255 2.21 -17.19 -12.55
N VAL A 256 1.68 -16.31 -11.70
CA VAL A 256 0.32 -15.78 -11.87
C VAL A 256 0.29 -14.75 -13.00
N LEU A 257 1.06 -13.66 -12.88
CA LEU A 257 0.92 -12.50 -13.76
C LEU A 257 1.42 -12.76 -15.20
N ARG A 258 2.55 -13.44 -15.40
CA ARG A 258 3.17 -13.67 -16.72
C ARG A 258 2.78 -15.02 -17.33
N GLU A 259 2.92 -16.11 -16.57
CA GLU A 259 2.68 -17.47 -17.09
C GLU A 259 1.19 -17.79 -17.22
N GLN A 260 0.35 -17.43 -16.24
CA GLN A 260 -1.10 -17.73 -16.27
C GLN A 260 -1.93 -16.64 -16.95
N TRP A 261 -1.73 -15.37 -16.63
CA TRP A 261 -2.57 -14.26 -17.14
C TRP A 261 -2.01 -13.60 -18.42
N HIS A 262 -0.77 -13.93 -18.80
CA HIS A 262 -0.09 -13.37 -19.98
C HIS A 262 -0.08 -11.84 -20.02
N TYR A 263 0.05 -11.20 -18.85
CA TYR A 263 -0.02 -9.75 -18.73
C TYR A 263 1.13 -9.05 -19.51
N PRO A 264 0.82 -8.13 -20.45
CA PRO A 264 1.82 -7.48 -21.30
C PRO A 264 2.33 -6.12 -20.78
N GLY A 265 1.80 -5.62 -19.66
CA GLY A 265 2.20 -4.34 -19.06
C GLY A 265 3.47 -4.44 -18.22
N PHE A 266 3.99 -3.30 -17.75
CA PHE A 266 5.15 -3.28 -16.86
C PHE A 266 4.72 -3.27 -15.38
N VAL A 267 5.61 -3.69 -14.48
CA VAL A 267 5.41 -3.60 -13.04
C VAL A 267 6.48 -2.68 -12.45
N THR A 268 6.01 -1.63 -11.79
CA THR A 268 6.82 -0.66 -11.04
C THR A 268 6.77 -1.02 -9.56
N THR A 269 7.81 -0.71 -8.78
CA THR A 269 7.69 -0.78 -7.31
C THR A 269 6.76 0.31 -6.78
N ASP A 270 6.14 0.05 -5.63
CA ASP A 270 5.86 1.14 -4.69
C ASP A 270 7.18 1.79 -4.23
N TRP A 271 7.13 3.00 -3.67
CA TRP A 271 8.33 3.82 -3.41
C TRP A 271 9.26 3.20 -2.34
N GLY A 272 10.39 2.63 -2.75
CA GLY A 272 11.27 1.81 -1.88
C GLY A 272 10.79 0.35 -1.69
N GLY A 273 9.94 -0.15 -2.59
CA GLY A 273 9.47 -1.53 -2.61
C GLY A 273 10.55 -2.57 -2.96
N ALA A 274 11.63 -2.19 -3.65
CA ALA A 274 12.70 -3.11 -4.07
C ALA A 274 13.56 -3.60 -2.89
N LYS A 275 13.55 -4.92 -2.63
CA LYS A 275 14.28 -5.51 -1.48
C LYS A 275 15.66 -6.06 -1.86
N SER A 276 15.86 -6.52 -3.08
CA SER A 276 17.17 -6.98 -3.59
C SER A 276 17.30 -6.76 -5.10
N THR A 277 18.53 -6.63 -5.61
CA THR A 277 18.77 -6.53 -7.07
C THR A 277 18.45 -7.84 -7.78
N LEU A 278 19.08 -8.95 -7.39
CA LEU A 278 18.93 -10.23 -8.10
C LEU A 278 17.53 -10.82 -7.96
N GLY A 279 16.92 -10.80 -6.76
CA GLY A 279 15.58 -11.35 -6.55
C GLY A 279 14.51 -10.61 -7.36
N SER A 280 14.61 -9.29 -7.46
CA SER A 280 13.69 -8.48 -8.28
C SER A 280 13.84 -8.76 -9.79
N VAL A 281 15.08 -8.95 -10.26
CA VAL A 281 15.38 -9.36 -11.64
C VAL A 281 14.82 -10.76 -11.94
N GLU A 282 15.02 -11.72 -11.04
CA GLU A 282 14.51 -13.09 -11.17
C GLU A 282 12.96 -13.14 -11.15
N ALA A 283 12.33 -12.26 -10.38
CA ALA A 283 10.88 -12.10 -10.32
C ALA A 283 10.28 -11.31 -11.50
N GLY A 284 11.09 -10.66 -12.34
CA GLY A 284 10.62 -9.93 -13.51
C GLY A 284 10.09 -8.51 -13.22
N LEU A 285 10.52 -7.87 -12.12
CA LEU A 285 10.23 -6.46 -11.84
C LEU A 285 10.82 -5.56 -12.94
N ASN A 286 10.01 -4.66 -13.50
CA ASN A 286 10.39 -3.85 -14.65
C ASN A 286 10.95 -2.48 -14.30
N MET A 287 10.54 -1.88 -13.17
CA MET A 287 10.91 -0.51 -12.83
C MET A 287 11.02 -0.29 -11.32
N GLU A 288 12.13 0.32 -10.87
CA GLU A 288 12.35 0.77 -9.49
C GLU A 288 11.94 2.24 -9.33
N MET A 289 11.34 2.59 -8.18
CA MET A 289 10.97 3.96 -7.80
C MET A 289 11.27 4.20 -6.31
N PRO A 290 11.65 5.43 -5.90
CA PRO A 290 11.84 6.65 -6.71
C PRO A 290 13.19 6.73 -7.46
N ASP A 291 14.15 5.89 -7.10
CA ASP A 291 15.57 6.02 -7.45
C ASP A 291 16.15 4.71 -7.99
N ASP A 292 17.49 4.62 -8.04
CA ASP A 292 18.27 3.55 -8.68
C ASP A 292 18.96 2.60 -7.67
N ALA A 293 18.49 2.55 -6.42
CA ALA A 293 19.17 1.85 -5.32
C ALA A 293 19.45 0.35 -5.56
N ARG A 294 18.65 -0.34 -6.38
CA ARG A 294 18.86 -1.74 -6.80
C ARG A 294 19.17 -1.87 -8.28
N TYR A 295 18.57 -1.04 -9.14
CA TYR A 295 18.59 -1.16 -10.61
C TYR A 295 19.57 -0.22 -11.32
N GLY A 296 20.24 0.69 -10.58
CA GLY A 296 21.40 1.45 -11.04
C GLY A 296 22.71 0.66 -10.93
N ALA A 297 23.65 1.17 -10.14
CA ALA A 297 25.02 0.65 -10.05
C ALA A 297 25.11 -0.86 -9.70
N ALA A 298 24.26 -1.34 -8.79
CA ALA A 298 24.24 -2.75 -8.36
C ALA A 298 23.83 -3.70 -9.50
N LEU A 299 22.81 -3.34 -10.29
CA LEU A 299 22.38 -4.13 -11.44
C LEU A 299 23.42 -4.06 -12.58
N LYS A 300 24.04 -2.89 -12.80
CA LYS A 300 25.16 -2.77 -13.75
C LYS A 300 26.29 -3.74 -13.41
N GLN A 301 26.73 -3.77 -12.16
CA GLN A 301 27.76 -4.71 -11.69
C GLN A 301 27.33 -6.17 -11.86
N ALA A 302 26.07 -6.50 -11.59
CA ALA A 302 25.53 -7.85 -11.81
C ALA A 302 25.55 -8.27 -13.29
N VAL A 303 25.31 -7.34 -14.22
CA VAL A 303 25.42 -7.60 -15.68
C VAL A 303 26.88 -7.72 -16.11
N GLU A 304 27.75 -6.79 -15.71
CA GLU A 304 29.17 -6.77 -16.10
C GLU A 304 29.96 -7.96 -15.54
N SER A 305 29.58 -8.48 -14.37
CA SER A 305 30.13 -9.73 -13.79
C SER A 305 29.49 -11.01 -14.35
N GLY A 306 28.46 -10.90 -15.19
CA GLY A 306 27.76 -12.03 -15.81
C GLY A 306 26.77 -12.78 -14.91
N GLN A 307 26.42 -12.23 -13.74
CA GLN A 307 25.37 -12.77 -12.87
C GLN A 307 23.98 -12.58 -13.50
N VAL A 308 23.75 -11.45 -14.18
CA VAL A 308 22.54 -11.16 -14.95
C VAL A 308 22.87 -11.09 -16.44
N PRO A 309 22.34 -11.99 -17.29
CA PRO A 309 22.52 -11.90 -18.73
C PRO A 309 21.94 -10.61 -19.31
N LEU A 310 22.61 -9.98 -20.29
CA LEU A 310 22.11 -8.78 -20.96
C LEU A 310 20.70 -8.97 -21.58
N GLY A 311 20.40 -10.18 -22.07
CA GLY A 311 19.06 -10.51 -22.60
C GLY A 311 17.96 -10.50 -21.53
N THR A 312 18.31 -10.60 -20.24
CA THR A 312 17.36 -10.41 -19.14
C THR A 312 16.98 -8.93 -19.03
N ILE A 313 17.94 -8.01 -19.16
CA ILE A 313 17.67 -6.56 -19.18
C ILE A 313 16.73 -6.20 -20.35
N ASP A 314 16.97 -6.75 -21.54
CA ASP A 314 16.06 -6.60 -22.70
C ASP A 314 14.65 -7.16 -22.44
N SER A 315 14.54 -8.19 -21.60
CA SER A 315 13.25 -8.79 -21.22
C SER A 315 12.52 -7.96 -20.17
N LEU A 316 13.24 -7.33 -19.23
CA LEU A 316 12.68 -6.41 -18.23
C LEU A 316 12.21 -5.09 -18.86
N LEU A 317 12.93 -4.57 -19.86
CA LEU A 317 12.60 -3.29 -20.49
C LEU A 317 11.49 -3.40 -21.56
N ARG A 318 11.35 -4.56 -22.21
CA ARG A 318 10.37 -4.77 -23.29
C ARG A 318 8.93 -4.39 -22.93
N PRO A 319 8.35 -4.72 -21.76
CA PRO A 319 6.99 -4.32 -21.40
C PRO A 319 6.81 -2.80 -21.37
N THR A 320 7.73 -2.05 -20.77
CA THR A 320 7.68 -0.58 -20.69
C THR A 320 7.63 0.03 -22.09
N LEU A 321 8.62 -0.28 -22.94
CA LEU A 321 8.67 0.21 -24.33
C LEU A 321 7.43 -0.22 -25.15
N THR A 322 6.91 -1.43 -24.92
CA THR A 322 5.70 -1.93 -25.58
C THR A 322 4.49 -1.06 -25.26
N GLN A 323 4.30 -0.67 -24.00
CA GLN A 323 3.20 0.21 -23.61
C GLN A 323 3.42 1.64 -24.12
N MET A 324 4.64 2.18 -24.06
CA MET A 324 4.96 3.49 -24.64
C MET A 324 4.63 3.57 -26.14
N PHE A 325 4.86 2.49 -26.91
CA PHE A 325 4.41 2.40 -28.30
C PHE A 325 2.88 2.22 -28.43
N ARG A 326 2.24 1.37 -27.61
CA ARG A 326 0.78 1.13 -27.62
C ARG A 326 -0.01 2.43 -27.40
N PHE A 327 0.49 3.29 -26.51
CA PHE A 327 -0.10 4.60 -26.18
C PHE A 327 0.46 5.76 -27.03
N ASN A 328 1.33 5.47 -28.00
CA ASN A 328 1.90 6.44 -28.95
C ASN A 328 2.77 7.55 -28.31
N LEU A 329 3.36 7.33 -27.13
CA LEU A 329 4.13 8.36 -26.42
C LEU A 329 5.31 8.89 -27.25
N PHE A 330 5.93 8.05 -28.08
CA PHE A 330 6.98 8.41 -29.04
C PHE A 330 6.57 9.47 -30.09
N THR A 331 5.27 9.70 -30.30
CA THR A 331 4.75 10.68 -31.28
C THR A 331 3.77 11.69 -30.68
N LYS A 332 3.24 11.43 -29.49
CA LYS A 332 2.33 12.28 -28.73
C LYS A 332 2.69 12.16 -27.25
N THR A 333 3.55 13.03 -26.74
CA THR A 333 3.83 13.13 -25.31
C THR A 333 2.77 14.00 -24.60
N PRO A 334 2.64 13.89 -23.28
CA PRO A 334 2.08 14.96 -22.47
C PRO A 334 2.81 16.28 -22.76
N ALA A 335 2.05 17.38 -22.79
CA ALA A 335 2.57 18.73 -23.05
C ALA A 335 2.18 19.72 -21.93
N GLY A 336 1.64 19.19 -20.84
CA GLY A 336 1.25 19.93 -19.65
C GLY A 336 2.42 20.33 -18.75
N THR A 337 2.09 21.03 -17.66
CA THR A 337 3.00 21.31 -16.55
C THR A 337 2.26 21.21 -15.22
N PRO A 338 2.95 20.97 -14.08
CA PRO A 338 2.34 20.94 -12.75
C PRO A 338 1.53 22.20 -12.40
N ASP A 339 1.86 23.36 -12.98
CA ASP A 339 1.17 24.64 -12.78
C ASP A 339 -0.08 24.83 -13.67
N ALA A 340 -0.38 23.93 -14.61
CA ALA A 340 -1.49 24.09 -15.55
C ALA A 340 -2.85 24.01 -14.82
N VAL A 341 -3.79 24.91 -15.15
CA VAL A 341 -5.19 24.79 -14.71
C VAL A 341 -5.92 23.85 -15.66
N VAL A 342 -6.34 22.70 -15.15
CA VAL A 342 -6.85 21.56 -15.94
C VAL A 342 -8.29 21.18 -15.58
N THR A 343 -8.77 21.59 -14.40
CA THR A 343 -10.17 21.39 -14.00
C THR A 343 -11.15 22.05 -14.96
N THR A 344 -12.26 21.37 -15.25
CA THR A 344 -13.33 21.89 -16.10
C THR A 344 -14.70 21.73 -15.43
N PRO A 345 -15.71 22.53 -15.81
CA PRO A 345 -17.08 22.32 -15.32
C PRO A 345 -17.65 20.92 -15.60
N ALA A 346 -17.16 20.23 -16.64
CA ALA A 346 -17.56 18.85 -16.93
C ALA A 346 -16.93 17.87 -15.92
N ASN A 347 -15.64 18.05 -15.60
CA ASN A 347 -14.93 17.23 -14.62
C ASN A 347 -15.54 17.40 -13.22
N GLN A 348 -15.84 18.65 -12.85
CA GLN A 348 -16.52 19.00 -11.61
C GLN A 348 -17.95 18.42 -11.55
N ALA A 349 -18.66 18.36 -12.69
CA ALA A 349 -19.98 17.72 -12.76
C ALA A 349 -19.91 16.19 -12.55
N VAL A 350 -18.85 15.51 -13.01
CA VAL A 350 -18.61 14.09 -12.70
C VAL A 350 -18.38 13.91 -11.20
N GLY A 351 -17.49 14.69 -10.59
CA GLY A 351 -17.26 14.65 -9.13
C GLY A 351 -18.53 14.91 -8.32
N SER A 352 -19.32 15.91 -8.72
CA SER A 352 -20.64 16.21 -8.15
C SER A 352 -21.63 15.06 -8.27
N GLN A 353 -21.66 14.37 -9.42
CA GLN A 353 -22.53 13.20 -9.63
C GLN A 353 -22.10 12.02 -8.76
N VAL A 354 -20.80 11.74 -8.65
CA VAL A 354 -20.28 10.68 -7.77
C VAL A 354 -20.60 11.00 -6.30
N ALA A 355 -20.46 12.24 -5.84
CA ALA A 355 -20.81 12.62 -4.47
C ALA A 355 -22.30 12.37 -4.16
N LYS A 356 -23.19 12.68 -5.11
CA LYS A 356 -24.65 12.46 -5.00
C LYS A 356 -25.03 10.99 -5.03
N ASP A 357 -24.41 10.21 -5.91
CA ASP A 357 -24.76 8.82 -6.18
C ASP A 357 -24.02 7.82 -5.30
N GLY A 358 -22.89 8.21 -4.70
CA GLY A 358 -22.09 7.42 -3.77
C GLY A 358 -22.47 7.60 -2.30
N THR A 359 -23.08 8.74 -1.95
CA THR A 359 -23.64 8.98 -0.61
C THR A 359 -24.78 7.98 -0.32
N VAL A 360 -24.66 7.23 0.77
CA VAL A 360 -25.59 6.16 1.16
C VAL A 360 -26.54 6.64 2.25
N LEU A 361 -27.85 6.53 2.04
CA LEU A 361 -28.83 6.75 3.10
C LEU A 361 -28.94 5.48 3.95
N LEU A 362 -28.43 5.50 5.18
CA LEU A 362 -28.41 4.36 6.09
C LEU A 362 -29.65 4.26 6.97
N LYS A 363 -30.18 5.41 7.42
CA LYS A 363 -31.39 5.48 8.26
C LYS A 363 -32.29 6.63 7.83
N ASN A 364 -33.61 6.40 7.79
CA ASN A 364 -34.64 7.42 7.64
C ASN A 364 -35.91 7.01 8.40
N ALA A 365 -36.10 7.57 9.60
CA ALA A 365 -37.25 7.33 10.47
C ALA A 365 -38.28 8.46 10.38
N ASP A 366 -39.55 8.14 10.65
CA ASP A 366 -40.70 9.06 10.67
C ASP A 366 -40.93 9.90 9.40
N GLY A 367 -40.24 9.58 8.29
CA GLY A 367 -40.23 10.42 7.09
C GLY A 367 -39.58 11.79 7.31
N ILE A 368 -38.55 11.87 8.17
CA ILE A 368 -37.79 13.11 8.39
C ILE A 368 -37.10 13.59 7.10
N LEU A 369 -36.69 12.66 6.24
CA LEU A 369 -36.08 12.94 4.94
C LEU A 369 -36.99 12.50 3.78
N PRO A 370 -37.05 13.26 2.67
CA PRO A 370 -36.36 14.54 2.44
C PRO A 370 -36.99 15.72 3.21
N LEU A 371 -36.16 16.72 3.51
CA LEU A 371 -36.57 17.98 4.16
C LEU A 371 -37.57 18.73 3.26
N SER A 372 -38.73 19.08 3.84
CA SER A 372 -39.78 19.82 3.13
C SER A 372 -39.58 21.33 3.27
N PRO A 373 -39.48 22.09 2.16
CA PRO A 373 -39.36 23.55 2.20
C PRO A 373 -40.69 24.26 2.59
N ASP A 374 -41.82 23.55 2.55
CA ASP A 374 -43.15 24.13 2.82
C ASP A 374 -43.45 24.27 4.31
N LYS A 375 -42.67 23.58 5.16
CA LYS A 375 -42.63 23.82 6.60
C LYS A 375 -41.67 24.97 6.87
N LYS A 376 -42.13 26.00 7.59
CA LYS A 376 -41.35 27.16 8.04
C LYS A 376 -40.29 26.74 9.07
N SER A 377 -39.30 26.00 8.60
CA SER A 377 -38.36 25.26 9.42
C SER A 377 -37.15 26.12 9.75
N SER A 378 -36.61 25.91 10.93
CA SER A 378 -35.27 26.30 11.31
C SER A 378 -34.36 25.07 11.27
N ILE A 379 -33.19 25.20 10.64
CA ILE A 379 -32.21 24.13 10.46
C ILE A 379 -30.94 24.52 11.21
N ALA A 380 -30.58 23.71 12.21
CA ALA A 380 -29.27 23.76 12.84
C ALA A 380 -28.29 22.91 12.02
N VAL A 381 -27.32 23.54 11.37
CA VAL A 381 -26.17 22.85 10.79
C VAL A 381 -25.08 22.82 11.87
N ILE A 382 -24.63 21.62 12.25
CA ILE A 382 -23.77 21.41 13.42
C ILE A 382 -22.56 20.55 13.03
N GLY A 383 -21.41 20.80 13.66
CA GLY A 383 -20.20 20.00 13.53
C GLY A 383 -19.11 20.69 12.70
N ASP A 384 -17.85 20.47 13.07
CA ASP A 384 -16.70 21.15 12.46
C ASP A 384 -16.57 20.85 10.96
N ALA A 385 -16.89 19.61 10.59
CA ALA A 385 -16.95 19.12 9.21
C ALA A 385 -18.08 19.76 8.35
N ALA A 386 -19.01 20.52 8.94
CA ALA A 386 -19.99 21.29 8.17
C ALA A 386 -19.48 22.67 7.72
N GLY A 387 -18.40 23.15 8.34
CA GLY A 387 -17.82 24.47 8.15
C GLY A 387 -16.55 24.48 7.31
N ALA A 388 -15.58 25.31 7.72
CA ALA A 388 -14.31 25.48 7.00
C ALA A 388 -13.41 24.23 7.01
N ASN A 389 -13.63 23.32 7.96
CA ASN A 389 -12.86 22.08 8.13
C ASN A 389 -13.56 20.86 7.49
N ALA A 390 -14.35 21.08 6.44
CA ALA A 390 -15.10 20.02 5.76
C ALA A 390 -14.18 18.91 5.23
N MET A 391 -14.37 17.69 5.75
CA MET A 391 -13.60 16.51 5.39
C MET A 391 -14.00 16.00 4.01
N THR A 392 -13.14 16.21 3.01
CA THR A 392 -13.45 15.98 1.58
C THR A 392 -12.47 15.06 0.86
N SER A 393 -11.35 14.69 1.49
CA SER A 393 -10.36 13.71 1.03
C SER A 393 -9.73 13.02 2.24
N GLY A 394 -9.26 11.78 2.06
CA GLY A 394 -8.32 11.15 2.99
C GLY A 394 -6.90 11.70 2.83
N GLY A 395 -5.98 11.23 3.68
CA GLY A 395 -4.55 11.59 3.65
C GLY A 395 -3.68 10.72 2.74
N GLY A 396 -2.36 10.91 2.80
CA GLY A 396 -1.39 10.11 2.03
C GLY A 396 -1.19 10.55 0.57
N SER A 397 -0.64 9.65 -0.25
CA SER A 397 -0.48 9.80 -1.70
C SER A 397 -1.79 10.10 -2.43
N ALA A 398 -2.90 9.53 -1.94
CA ALA A 398 -4.25 9.76 -2.44
C ALA A 398 -4.85 11.14 -2.13
N ALA A 399 -4.17 11.99 -1.35
CA ALA A 399 -4.70 13.27 -0.92
C ALA A 399 -4.75 14.29 -2.07
N VAL A 400 -5.96 14.63 -2.50
CA VAL A 400 -6.24 15.66 -3.50
C VAL A 400 -6.89 16.87 -2.83
N ARG A 401 -6.46 18.09 -3.18
CA ARG A 401 -6.95 19.34 -2.56
C ARG A 401 -7.37 20.33 -3.65
N ALA A 402 -8.67 20.50 -3.84
CA ALA A 402 -9.19 21.52 -4.74
C ALA A 402 -8.96 22.93 -4.21
N ASP A 403 -8.77 23.90 -5.12
CA ASP A 403 -8.60 25.32 -4.78
C ASP A 403 -9.83 25.91 -4.06
N GLN A 404 -11.02 25.33 -4.28
CA GLN A 404 -12.29 25.77 -3.72
C GLN A 404 -13.14 24.54 -3.36
N ILE A 405 -13.71 24.56 -2.15
CA ILE A 405 -14.64 23.53 -1.64
C ILE A 405 -15.95 24.23 -1.28
N VAL A 406 -17.09 23.63 -1.64
CA VAL A 406 -18.41 24.06 -1.16
C VAL A 406 -18.70 23.34 0.15
N THR A 407 -18.72 24.06 1.26
CA THR A 407 -18.95 23.46 2.58
C THR A 407 -20.42 23.06 2.77
N PRO A 408 -20.74 22.05 3.60
CA PRO A 408 -22.13 21.67 3.87
C PRO A 408 -23.02 22.82 4.33
N TYR A 409 -22.53 23.70 5.20
CA TYR A 409 -23.28 24.88 5.61
C TYR A 409 -23.60 25.82 4.43
N GLN A 410 -22.65 26.05 3.51
CA GLN A 410 -22.88 26.87 2.33
C GLN A 410 -23.93 26.25 1.40
N GLY A 411 -23.80 24.97 1.08
CA GLY A 411 -24.72 24.27 0.18
C GLY A 411 -26.15 24.16 0.75
N ILE A 412 -26.28 23.81 2.04
CA ILE A 412 -27.58 23.76 2.72
C ILE A 412 -28.21 25.15 2.75
N SER A 413 -27.45 26.19 3.11
CA SER A 413 -27.96 27.58 3.14
C SER A 413 -28.41 28.07 1.77
N ALA A 414 -27.64 27.76 0.72
CA ALA A 414 -27.99 28.11 -0.66
C ALA A 414 -29.26 27.39 -1.13
N ARG A 415 -29.43 26.10 -0.77
CA ARG A 415 -30.57 25.29 -1.19
C ARG A 415 -31.85 25.51 -0.39
N ALA A 416 -31.74 25.82 0.91
CA ALA A 416 -32.90 25.98 1.80
C ALA A 416 -33.83 27.13 1.37
N GLY A 417 -33.27 28.18 0.77
CA GLY A 417 -34.01 29.35 0.30
C GLY A 417 -34.36 30.35 1.41
N LYS A 418 -34.75 31.55 0.98
CA LYS A 418 -34.88 32.75 1.85
C LYS A 418 -35.91 32.68 2.99
N ASP A 419 -36.79 31.68 2.99
CA ASP A 419 -37.90 31.55 3.95
C ASP A 419 -37.64 30.46 5.01
N VAL A 420 -36.48 29.80 4.95
CA VAL A 420 -35.97 28.82 5.92
C VAL A 420 -34.78 29.43 6.64
N THR A 421 -34.76 29.37 7.98
CA THR A 421 -33.63 29.88 8.76
C THR A 421 -32.58 28.78 8.89
N VAL A 422 -31.44 28.93 8.22
CA VAL A 422 -30.28 28.04 8.38
C VAL A 422 -29.24 28.75 9.23
N ASN A 423 -28.85 28.13 10.34
CA ASN A 423 -27.82 28.64 11.26
C ASN A 423 -26.74 27.57 11.42
N TYR A 424 -25.50 28.01 11.68
CA TYR A 424 -24.36 27.14 11.92
C TYR A 424 -23.83 27.26 13.35
N ALA A 425 -23.48 26.13 13.95
CA ALA A 425 -22.64 26.07 15.14
C ALA A 425 -21.57 24.98 14.96
N GLN A 426 -20.31 25.31 15.20
CA GLN A 426 -19.19 24.38 15.02
C GLN A 426 -19.31 23.14 15.89
N GLY A 427 -19.91 23.23 17.09
CA GLY A 427 -19.96 22.11 18.02
C GLY A 427 -18.58 21.81 18.59
N ASN A 428 -18.32 20.55 18.92
CA ASN A 428 -16.96 20.11 19.22
C ASN A 428 -16.09 20.18 17.96
N SER A 429 -14.81 20.48 18.14
CA SER A 429 -13.80 20.36 17.10
C SER A 429 -12.58 19.67 17.70
N SER A 430 -12.12 18.61 17.06
CA SER A 430 -10.97 17.81 17.48
C SER A 430 -9.65 18.60 17.60
N LEU A 431 -9.61 19.83 17.06
CA LEU A 431 -8.49 20.77 17.13
C LEU A 431 -8.74 22.01 18.02
N GLY A 432 -9.84 22.05 18.76
CA GLY A 432 -10.30 23.26 19.47
C GLY A 432 -10.15 23.22 20.99
N GLY A 433 -9.16 23.94 21.51
CA GLY A 433 -9.15 24.32 22.92
C GLY A 433 -10.31 25.25 23.30
N LEU A 434 -10.57 25.41 24.59
CA LEU A 434 -11.41 26.50 25.09
C LEU A 434 -10.82 27.86 24.67
N PRO A 435 -11.62 28.94 24.60
CA PRO A 435 -11.12 30.26 24.24
C PRO A 435 -9.86 30.65 25.02
N LEU A 436 -8.82 31.09 24.29
CA LEU A 436 -7.49 31.40 24.82
C LEU A 436 -7.59 32.34 26.04
N VAL A 437 -6.84 32.03 27.10
CA VAL A 437 -6.86 32.85 28.33
C VAL A 437 -6.40 34.28 28.00
N PRO A 438 -7.24 35.32 28.18
CA PRO A 438 -6.91 36.68 27.75
C PRO A 438 -5.65 37.20 28.43
N LYS A 439 -4.72 37.78 27.66
CA LYS A 439 -3.48 38.34 28.21
C LYS A 439 -3.71 39.35 29.35
N THR A 440 -4.84 40.06 29.32
CA THR A 440 -5.23 41.06 30.32
C THR A 440 -5.56 40.51 31.70
N VAL A 441 -5.72 39.19 31.85
CA VAL A 441 -5.86 38.53 33.16
C VAL A 441 -4.58 37.81 33.60
N LEU A 442 -3.53 37.81 32.77
CA LEU A 442 -2.25 37.14 33.02
C LEU A 442 -1.14 38.15 33.27
N THR A 443 -0.28 37.90 34.25
CA THR A 443 0.93 38.69 34.50
C THR A 443 2.16 37.77 34.46
N PRO A 444 3.17 38.04 33.60
CA PRO A 444 4.32 37.17 33.42
C PRO A 444 5.20 37.14 34.68
N SER A 445 5.92 36.03 34.91
CA SER A 445 6.82 35.91 36.06
C SER A 445 8.04 36.86 35.98
N SER A 446 8.32 37.45 34.82
CA SER A 446 9.21 38.60 34.62
C SER A 446 8.78 39.87 35.38
N GLY A 447 7.49 39.99 35.75
CA GLY A 447 6.95 41.01 36.65
C GLY A 447 6.42 42.29 35.99
N THR A 448 6.57 42.47 34.67
CA THR A 448 6.02 43.65 33.96
C THR A 448 5.39 43.29 32.63
N GLY A 449 4.11 43.64 32.46
CA GLY A 449 3.36 43.41 31.23
C GLY A 449 2.16 42.49 31.43
N ASN A 450 1.64 41.97 30.33
CA ASN A 450 0.49 41.05 30.26
C ASN A 450 0.95 39.75 29.61
N GLY A 451 0.45 38.59 30.08
CA GLY A 451 0.79 37.28 29.54
C GLY A 451 1.61 36.39 30.49
N LEU A 452 2.46 35.51 29.93
CA LEU A 452 3.27 34.52 30.67
C LEU A 452 4.74 34.52 30.22
N THR A 453 5.67 34.21 31.11
CA THR A 453 7.09 34.03 30.77
C THR A 453 7.36 32.60 30.34
N GLY A 454 7.67 32.38 29.06
CA GLY A 454 8.09 31.10 28.51
C GLY A 454 9.61 30.92 28.57
N THR A 455 10.06 29.86 29.25
CA THR A 455 11.46 29.43 29.33
C THR A 455 11.62 28.11 28.60
N TYR A 456 12.58 28.04 27.66
CA TYR A 456 12.78 26.93 26.73
C TYR A 456 14.07 26.16 27.09
N TYR A 457 14.04 24.84 26.98
CA TYR A 457 15.09 23.92 27.39
C TYR A 457 15.46 22.95 26.27
N ASN A 458 16.66 22.38 26.35
CA ASN A 458 17.09 21.29 25.49
C ASN A 458 16.57 19.94 26.04
N GLY A 459 16.03 19.07 25.19
CA GLY A 459 15.39 17.83 25.62
C GLY A 459 14.01 18.04 26.24
N MET A 460 13.30 16.93 26.48
CA MET A 460 11.88 16.91 26.87
C MET A 460 11.61 17.05 28.38
N THR A 461 12.65 17.19 29.20
CA THR A 461 12.58 17.03 30.66
C THR A 461 12.48 18.34 31.45
N LEU A 462 12.36 19.49 30.79
CA LEU A 462 12.34 20.83 31.42
C LEU A 462 13.56 21.09 32.33
N SER A 463 14.73 20.58 31.93
CA SER A 463 15.94 20.57 32.75
C SER A 463 17.16 21.16 32.04
N GLY A 464 18.21 21.45 32.81
CA GLY A 464 19.43 22.08 32.31
C GLY A 464 19.33 23.61 32.23
N ALA A 465 20.28 24.22 31.50
CA ALA A 465 20.30 25.67 31.30
C ALA A 465 19.25 26.07 30.24
N PRO A 466 18.46 27.15 30.46
CA PRO A 466 17.56 27.66 29.45
C PRO A 466 18.28 28.03 28.15
N LEU A 467 17.74 27.56 27.02
CA LEU A 467 18.16 27.97 25.68
C LEU A 467 17.63 29.37 25.33
N ALA A 468 16.43 29.71 25.82
CA ALA A 468 15.82 31.02 25.64
C ALA A 468 14.78 31.30 26.74
N THR A 469 14.53 32.58 27.02
CA THR A 469 13.41 33.05 27.83
C THR A 469 12.77 34.26 27.16
N ARG A 470 11.44 34.27 27.04
CA ARG A 470 10.66 35.41 26.51
C ARG A 470 9.28 35.46 27.17
N ASP A 471 8.73 36.66 27.30
CA ASP A 471 7.31 36.81 27.61
C ASP A 471 6.47 36.60 26.36
N THR A 472 5.31 35.98 26.53
CA THR A 472 4.30 35.81 25.47
C THR A 472 2.95 36.34 25.96
N ASP A 473 2.24 37.04 25.07
CA ASP A 473 0.90 37.56 25.33
C ASP A 473 -0.06 36.43 25.79
N GLN A 474 -0.06 35.31 25.05
CA GLN A 474 -0.87 34.11 25.31
C GLN A 474 -0.06 32.86 24.89
N ILE A 475 -0.50 31.67 25.30
CA ILE A 475 0.01 30.40 24.76
C ILE A 475 -0.99 29.98 23.66
N ALA A 476 -0.59 30.17 22.42
CA ALA A 476 -1.46 30.01 21.24
C ALA A 476 -0.61 29.63 20.03
N PHE A 477 0.26 28.62 20.21
CA PHE A 477 1.34 28.33 19.28
C PHE A 477 1.02 27.09 18.45
N ASP A 478 1.08 27.25 17.13
CA ASP A 478 1.24 26.17 16.15
C ASP A 478 2.50 26.52 15.34
N TRP A 479 3.56 25.73 15.53
CA TRP A 479 4.84 25.91 14.84
C TRP A 479 4.99 24.98 13.63
N LYS A 480 4.05 24.06 13.37
CA LYS A 480 4.04 23.15 12.22
C LYS A 480 5.38 22.40 11.99
N GLY A 481 5.94 21.82 13.06
CA GLY A 481 7.27 21.17 13.04
C GLY A 481 8.47 22.13 12.90
N GLY A 482 8.24 23.43 13.08
CA GLY A 482 9.26 24.48 13.16
C GLY A 482 9.83 24.65 14.57
N ALA A 483 11.03 25.23 14.65
CA ALA A 483 11.62 25.60 15.95
C ALA A 483 10.86 26.79 16.59
N PRO A 484 10.63 26.79 17.91
CA PRO A 484 9.76 27.78 18.56
C PRO A 484 10.40 29.17 18.71
N VAL A 485 11.73 29.21 18.78
CA VAL A 485 12.60 30.39 18.82
C VAL A 485 13.97 30.06 18.21
N PRO A 486 14.75 31.07 17.74
CA PRO A 486 16.14 30.88 17.40
C PRO A 486 16.93 30.24 18.56
N GLY A 487 17.68 29.17 18.28
CA GLY A 487 18.53 28.48 19.26
C GLY A 487 17.87 27.28 19.98
N VAL A 488 16.58 27.04 19.79
CA VAL A 488 15.89 25.79 20.23
C VAL A 488 15.78 24.86 19.01
N PRO A 489 15.97 23.53 19.15
CA PRO A 489 15.80 22.60 18.03
C PRO A 489 14.32 22.50 17.59
N ARG A 490 14.07 21.85 16.44
CA ARG A 490 12.69 21.60 15.95
C ARG A 490 11.96 20.55 16.77
N THR A 491 12.71 19.53 17.18
CA THR A 491 12.29 18.31 17.88
C THR A 491 13.08 18.18 19.18
N GLN A 492 12.63 17.32 20.09
CA GLN A 492 13.31 17.03 21.36
C GLN A 492 13.66 18.27 22.20
N TRP A 493 12.67 19.12 22.45
CA TRP A 493 12.77 20.32 23.30
C TRP A 493 11.61 20.40 24.29
N SER A 494 11.68 21.34 25.24
CA SER A 494 10.58 21.58 26.18
C SER A 494 10.50 23.04 26.61
N ALA A 495 9.32 23.47 27.06
CA ALA A 495 9.10 24.82 27.56
C ALA A 495 8.20 24.85 28.80
N LYS A 496 8.51 25.77 29.71
CA LYS A 496 7.75 26.09 30.92
C LYS A 496 7.27 27.52 30.83
N TYR A 497 5.96 27.74 30.90
CA TYR A 497 5.32 29.05 30.84
C TYR A 497 4.75 29.43 32.21
N THR A 498 5.29 30.47 32.84
CA THR A 498 4.95 30.83 34.24
C THR A 498 4.46 32.27 34.40
N GLY A 499 3.58 32.46 35.37
CA GLY A 499 3.08 33.78 35.76
C GLY A 499 1.98 33.68 36.81
N THR A 500 1.14 34.70 36.88
CA THR A 500 -0.07 34.72 37.71
C THR A 500 -1.32 35.02 36.90
N LEU A 501 -2.43 34.40 37.26
CA LEU A 501 -3.75 34.64 36.72
C LEU A 501 -4.58 35.41 37.76
N ASN A 502 -5.21 36.51 37.35
CA ASN A 502 -6.16 37.27 38.15
C ASN A 502 -7.61 36.96 37.74
N PRO A 503 -8.37 36.15 38.50
CA PRO A 503 -9.71 35.71 38.09
C PRO A 503 -10.71 36.88 38.08
N PRO A 504 -11.45 37.15 36.99
CA PRO A 504 -12.44 38.23 36.94
C PRO A 504 -13.75 37.91 37.69
N THR A 505 -14.08 36.64 37.91
CA THR A 505 -15.30 36.17 38.58
C THR A 505 -14.99 35.06 39.59
N SER A 506 -15.92 34.80 40.51
CA SER A 506 -15.80 33.72 41.49
C SER A 506 -16.60 32.50 41.03
N GLY A 507 -16.03 31.30 41.17
CA GLY A 507 -16.69 30.04 40.82
C GLY A 507 -15.74 29.04 40.17
N THR A 508 -16.30 27.96 39.61
CA THR A 508 -15.54 26.92 38.90
C THR A 508 -15.15 27.39 37.50
N TYR A 509 -13.85 27.48 37.26
CA TYR A 509 -13.26 27.66 35.93
C TYR A 509 -12.94 26.29 35.34
N THR A 510 -13.26 26.10 34.06
CA THR A 510 -12.68 25.01 33.26
C THR A 510 -11.49 25.58 32.49
N PHE A 511 -10.34 24.93 32.56
CA PHE A 511 -9.17 25.22 31.72
C PHE A 511 -9.00 24.12 30.67
N SER A 512 -8.33 24.46 29.58
CA SER A 512 -7.88 23.47 28.58
C SER A 512 -6.43 23.69 28.20
N ILE A 513 -5.72 22.59 27.91
CA ILE A 513 -4.53 22.62 27.07
C ILE A 513 -4.80 21.78 25.84
N THR A 514 -4.56 22.36 24.67
CA THR A 514 -4.47 21.62 23.41
C THR A 514 -2.98 21.46 23.10
N SER A 515 -2.47 20.23 23.03
CA SER A 515 -1.06 19.98 22.69
C SER A 515 -0.86 18.75 21.82
N ASP A 516 0.14 18.85 20.95
CA ASP A 516 0.79 17.75 20.23
C ASP A 516 2.09 17.46 20.99
N ASP A 517 2.34 16.21 21.38
CA ASP A 517 3.24 15.83 22.49
C ASP A 517 2.84 16.43 23.85
N GLY A 518 3.64 16.13 24.88
CA GLY A 518 3.21 16.14 26.27
C GLY A 518 3.05 17.52 26.91
N SER A 519 2.01 17.68 27.73
CA SER A 519 1.74 18.93 28.46
C SER A 519 1.12 18.75 29.85
N ARG A 520 1.23 19.77 30.70
CA ARG A 520 0.56 19.83 32.03
C ARG A 520 0.14 21.25 32.37
N LEU A 521 -0.92 21.38 33.18
CA LEU A 521 -1.34 22.63 33.80
C LEU A 521 -1.23 22.54 35.32
N PHE A 522 -0.63 23.54 35.94
CA PHE A 522 -0.71 23.77 37.39
C PHE A 522 -1.35 25.14 37.67
N VAL A 523 -2.28 25.18 38.64
CA VAL A 523 -2.91 26.41 39.14
C VAL A 523 -2.80 26.42 40.67
N ASP A 524 -2.26 27.52 41.22
CA ASP A 524 -1.94 27.65 42.66
C ASP A 524 -1.06 26.48 43.18
N GLY A 525 -0.14 25.98 42.33
CA GLY A 525 0.73 24.84 42.59
C GLY A 525 0.06 23.46 42.55
N LYS A 526 -1.26 23.38 42.34
CA LYS A 526 -1.99 22.11 42.16
C LYS A 526 -2.04 21.75 40.67
N GLN A 527 -1.70 20.51 40.32
CA GLN A 527 -1.88 20.01 38.96
C GLN A 527 -3.39 19.87 38.63
N VAL A 528 -3.79 20.43 37.49
CA VAL A 528 -5.17 20.51 36.99
C VAL A 528 -5.35 19.72 35.69
N ILE A 529 -4.31 19.63 34.87
CA ILE A 529 -4.26 18.80 33.65
C ILE A 529 -2.97 17.99 33.67
N ASP A 530 -3.05 16.70 33.33
CA ASP A 530 -1.91 15.83 33.06
C ASP A 530 -2.08 15.18 31.69
N ASN A 531 -1.17 15.51 30.77
CA ASN A 531 -1.11 14.96 29.42
C ASN A 531 0.36 14.64 29.08
N TRP A 532 1.15 14.18 30.06
CA TRP A 532 2.61 14.08 29.94
C TRP A 532 3.10 12.77 29.28
N HIS A 533 2.69 12.56 28.03
CA HIS A 533 3.13 11.48 27.15
C HIS A 533 3.18 11.96 25.68
N ASP A 534 3.61 11.09 24.77
CA ASP A 534 3.67 11.35 23.34
C ASP A 534 2.30 11.06 22.71
N GLN A 535 1.73 12.02 22.01
CA GLN A 535 0.45 11.87 21.31
C GLN A 535 0.28 12.92 20.22
N GLY A 536 -0.57 12.62 19.24
CA GLY A 536 -1.08 13.62 18.30
C GLY A 536 -1.89 14.72 19.02
N GLY A 537 -1.99 15.89 18.38
CA GLY A 537 -2.72 17.07 18.87
C GLY A 537 -4.07 16.76 19.51
N VAL A 538 -4.14 16.85 20.84
CA VAL A 538 -5.34 16.54 21.65
C VAL A 538 -5.66 17.69 22.61
N THR A 539 -6.94 17.89 22.93
CA THR A 539 -7.38 18.84 23.96
C THR A 539 -7.75 18.12 25.24
N GLN A 540 -7.02 18.42 26.33
CA GLN A 540 -7.37 18.01 27.69
C GLN A 540 -8.01 19.18 28.45
N THR A 541 -8.90 18.88 29.39
CA THR A 541 -9.53 19.89 30.26
C THR A 541 -9.42 19.55 31.74
N GLY A 542 -9.48 20.58 32.59
CA GLY A 542 -9.47 20.40 34.04
C GLY A 542 -10.13 21.57 34.76
N GLN A 543 -10.74 21.31 35.91
CA GLN A 543 -11.54 22.29 36.65
C GLN A 543 -10.90 22.73 37.96
N VAL A 544 -11.01 24.02 38.27
CA VAL A 544 -10.60 24.60 39.55
C VAL A 544 -11.53 25.75 39.96
N THR A 545 -11.89 25.80 41.24
CA THR A 545 -12.70 26.90 41.80
C THR A 545 -11.80 28.05 42.21
N LEU A 546 -12.00 29.22 41.60
CA LEU A 546 -11.23 30.43 41.85
C LEU A 546 -12.11 31.54 42.46
N THR A 547 -11.48 32.52 43.09
CA THR A 547 -12.14 33.69 43.70
C THR A 547 -11.78 34.94 42.92
N ALA A 548 -12.78 35.75 42.57
CA ALA A 548 -12.59 37.01 41.85
C ALA A 548 -11.57 37.91 42.55
N GLY A 549 -10.64 38.48 41.78
CA GLY A 549 -9.65 39.44 42.28
C GLY A 549 -8.58 38.87 43.22
N LYS A 550 -8.49 37.53 43.38
CA LYS A 550 -7.41 36.87 44.12
C LYS A 550 -6.45 36.22 43.11
N PRO A 551 -5.26 36.81 42.83
CA PRO A 551 -4.29 36.20 41.94
C PRO A 551 -3.84 34.82 42.42
N VAL A 552 -3.66 33.91 41.46
CA VAL A 552 -3.11 32.55 41.66
C VAL A 552 -1.94 32.32 40.72
N SER A 553 -0.97 31.48 41.08
CA SER A 553 0.08 31.09 40.14
C SER A 553 -0.50 30.23 39.02
N VAL A 554 0.08 30.36 37.82
CA VAL A 554 -0.19 29.48 36.68
C VAL A 554 1.13 29.04 36.08
N GLU A 555 1.24 27.74 35.83
CA GLU A 555 2.36 27.10 35.15
C GLU A 555 1.82 26.14 34.10
N VAL A 556 2.24 26.32 32.84
CA VAL A 556 1.99 25.40 31.74
C VAL A 556 3.31 24.80 31.31
N ASP A 557 3.41 23.48 31.40
CA ASP A 557 4.54 22.69 30.94
C ASP A 557 4.24 22.09 29.57
N TYR A 558 5.24 22.04 28.70
CA TYR A 558 5.17 21.47 27.37
C TYR A 558 6.48 20.77 26.99
N TYR A 559 6.41 19.66 26.25
CA TYR A 559 7.54 19.11 25.52
C TYR A 559 7.16 18.70 24.10
N GLN A 560 8.18 18.59 23.26
CA GLN A 560 8.12 18.08 21.89
C GLN A 560 9.12 16.94 21.74
N ASP A 561 8.69 15.76 21.28
CA ASP A 561 9.57 14.76 20.68
C ASP A 561 9.65 14.96 19.16
N GLY A 562 8.53 14.85 18.43
CA GLY A 562 8.51 14.99 16.97
C GLY A 562 7.12 15.09 16.34
N GLY A 563 7.07 15.28 15.01
CA GLY A 563 5.81 15.40 14.26
C GLY A 563 5.34 16.85 14.08
N GLY A 564 4.11 17.14 14.52
CA GLY A 564 3.60 18.51 14.58
C GLY A 564 4.31 19.31 15.68
N SER A 565 3.80 20.51 16.00
CA SER A 565 4.30 21.24 17.16
C SER A 565 3.28 22.29 17.59
N LEU A 566 2.52 21.98 18.63
CA LEU A 566 1.29 22.68 19.00
C LEU A 566 1.17 22.76 20.52
N VAL A 567 0.95 23.97 21.05
CA VAL A 567 0.49 24.16 22.42
C VAL A 567 -0.38 25.40 22.55
N GLN A 568 -1.59 25.23 23.10
CA GLN A 568 -2.56 26.31 23.34
C GLN A 568 -3.14 26.22 24.75
N PHE A 569 -3.33 27.36 25.43
CA PHE A 569 -3.90 27.44 26.78
C PHE A 569 -5.21 28.24 26.80
N GLY A 570 -6.30 27.55 27.10
CA GLY A 570 -7.66 28.06 27.06
C GLY A 570 -8.39 28.01 28.41
N TRP A 571 -9.50 28.75 28.51
CA TRP A 571 -10.39 28.68 29.68
C TRP A 571 -11.85 28.97 29.36
N GLN A 572 -12.72 28.61 30.31
CA GLN A 572 -14.11 29.03 30.38
C GLN A 572 -14.39 29.52 31.81
N PRO A 573 -14.65 30.83 32.02
CA PRO A 573 -14.97 31.37 33.33
C PRO A 573 -16.40 31.01 33.77
N PRO A 574 -16.71 31.06 35.08
CA PRO A 574 -18.06 30.94 35.61
C PRO A 574 -19.01 31.96 34.93
N GLY A 575 -20.07 31.47 34.29
CA GLY A 575 -21.01 32.31 33.55
C GLY A 575 -20.44 32.94 32.27
N GLY A 576 -19.32 32.43 31.75
CA GLY A 576 -18.77 32.81 30.45
C GLY A 576 -19.67 32.41 29.27
N THR A 577 -19.22 32.71 28.05
CA THR A 577 -19.87 32.22 26.83
C THR A 577 -20.02 30.70 26.87
N ALA A 578 -21.17 30.20 26.40
CA ALA A 578 -21.42 28.77 26.22
C ALA A 578 -20.26 28.12 25.45
N SER A 579 -19.89 26.89 25.80
CA SER A 579 -18.87 26.14 25.07
C SER A 579 -19.33 25.91 23.61
N PRO A 580 -18.43 25.67 22.66
CA PRO A 580 -18.82 25.35 21.28
C PRO A 580 -19.87 24.22 21.18
N GLU A 581 -19.73 23.17 22.01
CA GLU A 581 -20.74 22.11 22.17
C GLU A 581 -22.09 22.64 22.67
N GLN A 582 -22.09 23.45 23.75
CA GLN A 582 -23.32 24.00 24.31
C GLN A 582 -24.00 24.97 23.33
N GLN A 583 -23.25 25.72 22.53
CA GLN A 583 -23.79 26.55 21.45
C GLN A 583 -24.50 25.70 20.39
N ALA A 584 -23.92 24.57 19.99
CA ALA A 584 -24.56 23.63 19.07
C ALA A 584 -25.82 22.97 19.68
N VAL A 585 -25.77 22.58 20.95
CA VAL A 585 -26.91 22.03 21.71
C VAL A 585 -28.04 23.05 21.84
N ASP A 586 -27.73 24.33 22.11
CA ASP A 586 -28.72 25.41 22.22
C ASP A 586 -29.30 25.77 20.84
N LEU A 587 -28.48 25.75 19.78
CA LEU A 587 -28.94 25.91 18.41
C LEU A 587 -29.85 24.75 17.96
N ALA A 588 -29.48 23.51 18.29
CA ALA A 588 -30.31 22.33 18.03
C ALA A 588 -31.68 22.44 18.70
N ARG A 589 -31.71 22.81 20.00
CA ARG A 589 -32.95 22.97 20.79
C ARG A 589 -33.86 24.08 20.27
N SER A 590 -33.29 25.11 19.65
CA SER A 590 -34.02 26.24 19.08
C SER A 590 -34.35 26.07 17.59
N SER A 591 -34.00 24.93 16.99
CA SER A 591 -34.26 24.60 15.59
C SER A 591 -35.27 23.46 15.43
N ASP A 592 -36.00 23.40 14.32
CA ASP A 592 -36.97 22.33 14.04
C ASP A 592 -36.30 21.01 13.65
N VAL A 593 -35.12 21.09 13.02
CA VAL A 593 -34.27 19.97 12.59
C VAL A 593 -32.81 20.31 12.90
N ALA A 594 -32.04 19.32 13.34
CA ALA A 594 -30.59 19.40 13.45
C ALA A 594 -29.92 18.46 12.45
N VAL A 595 -28.91 18.94 11.74
CA VAL A 595 -28.06 18.15 10.84
C VAL A 595 -26.63 18.23 11.37
N VAL A 596 -26.17 17.14 11.98
CA VAL A 596 -24.82 17.02 12.57
C VAL A 596 -23.90 16.37 11.55
N PHE A 597 -22.77 17.01 11.28
CA PHE A 597 -21.70 16.52 10.43
C PHE A 597 -20.55 16.05 11.31
N ALA A 598 -20.24 14.76 11.24
CA ALA A 598 -19.17 14.15 12.03
C ALA A 598 -18.17 13.43 11.12
N ALA A 599 -16.88 13.53 11.43
CA ALA A 599 -15.82 12.96 10.59
C ALA A 599 -14.86 12.03 11.36
N LYS A 600 -14.22 11.12 10.62
CA LYS A 600 -12.99 10.44 11.06
C LYS A 600 -11.93 10.67 9.98
N ASN A 601 -10.71 10.98 10.41
CA ASN A 601 -9.58 11.13 9.50
C ASN A 601 -8.90 9.78 9.27
N GLU A 602 -8.66 9.42 8.01
CA GLU A 602 -7.98 8.20 7.59
C GLU A 602 -6.89 8.57 6.57
N ALA A 603 -5.75 7.89 6.66
CA ALA A 603 -4.57 8.22 5.87
C ALA A 603 -3.65 7.00 5.67
N GLU A 604 -2.93 7.03 4.55
CA GLU A 604 -1.76 6.19 4.33
C GLU A 604 -0.74 6.30 5.48
N GLY A 605 -0.09 5.18 5.81
CA GLY A 605 0.98 5.10 6.80
C GLY A 605 0.55 4.79 8.24
N SER A 606 -0.76 4.78 8.53
CA SER A 606 -1.29 4.42 9.85
C SER A 606 -2.68 3.77 9.77
N ASP A 607 -2.86 2.62 10.39
CA ASP A 607 -4.17 2.01 10.58
C ASP A 607 -4.92 2.62 11.77
N LEU A 608 -6.24 2.44 11.79
CA LEU A 608 -7.09 2.82 12.91
C LEU A 608 -6.95 1.84 14.09
N SER A 609 -6.87 2.37 15.31
CA SER A 609 -6.95 1.60 16.56
C SER A 609 -8.31 0.91 16.76
N ASP A 610 -9.36 1.53 16.25
CA ASP A 610 -10.76 1.23 16.55
C ASP A 610 -11.69 1.68 15.40
N LEU A 611 -12.98 1.40 15.57
CA LEU A 611 -14.05 1.78 14.64
C LEU A 611 -15.01 2.80 15.27
N GLU A 612 -14.59 3.54 16.28
CA GLU A 612 -15.42 4.56 16.92
C GLU A 612 -15.23 5.90 16.18
N LEU A 613 -16.25 6.77 16.17
CA LEU A 613 -15.99 8.18 15.89
C LEU A 613 -15.19 8.78 17.04
N PRO A 614 -14.41 9.86 16.82
CA PRO A 614 -13.80 10.62 17.91
C PRO A 614 -14.78 10.86 19.07
N ALA A 615 -14.29 10.77 20.31
CA ALA A 615 -15.16 10.77 21.49
C ALA A 615 -15.96 12.08 21.64
N ASP A 616 -15.39 13.19 21.17
CA ASP A 616 -16.00 14.52 21.12
C ASP A 616 -17.07 14.64 20.02
N GLU A 617 -16.86 14.05 18.84
CA GLU A 617 -17.89 13.90 17.79
C GLU A 617 -19.08 13.04 18.29
N THR A 618 -18.77 11.92 18.96
CA THR A 618 -19.78 11.04 19.59
C THR A 618 -20.58 11.80 20.65
N SER A 619 -19.91 12.52 21.56
CA SER A 619 -20.55 13.37 22.58
C SER A 619 -21.48 14.43 21.95
N LEU A 620 -21.01 15.11 20.91
CA LEU A 620 -21.77 16.14 20.20
C LEU A 620 -23.06 15.58 19.62
N ILE A 621 -23.00 14.43 18.93
CA ILE A 621 -24.18 13.76 18.36
C ILE A 621 -25.18 13.41 19.47
N GLU A 622 -24.72 12.84 20.58
CA GLU A 622 -25.60 12.44 21.68
C GLU A 622 -26.29 13.62 22.37
N HIS A 623 -25.55 14.68 22.67
CA HIS A 623 -26.09 15.89 23.30
C HIS A 623 -27.05 16.65 22.37
N VAL A 624 -26.75 16.72 21.07
CA VAL A 624 -27.63 17.32 20.07
C VAL A 624 -28.90 16.50 19.88
N ALA A 625 -28.81 15.17 19.77
CA ALA A 625 -29.97 14.29 19.66
C ALA A 625 -30.88 14.32 20.90
N ALA A 626 -30.29 14.47 22.10
CA ALA A 626 -31.04 14.67 23.34
C ALA A 626 -31.75 16.03 23.40
N ALA A 627 -31.18 17.06 22.76
CA ALA A 627 -31.75 18.41 22.70
C ALA A 627 -32.78 18.58 21.55
N ASN A 628 -32.65 17.84 20.47
CA ASN A 628 -33.55 17.83 19.33
C ASN A 628 -33.79 16.40 18.79
N PRO A 629 -35.01 15.84 18.96
CA PRO A 629 -35.32 14.49 18.48
C PRO A 629 -35.42 14.38 16.95
N ASN A 630 -35.38 15.48 16.21
CA ASN A 630 -35.31 15.52 14.75
C ASN A 630 -33.86 15.71 14.28
N THR A 631 -32.93 14.94 14.85
CA THR A 631 -31.53 14.95 14.45
C THR A 631 -31.27 14.00 13.28
N ILE A 632 -30.54 14.49 12.30
CA ILE A 632 -29.95 13.78 11.16
C ILE A 632 -28.43 13.83 11.34
N VAL A 633 -27.72 12.74 11.09
CA VAL A 633 -26.25 12.71 11.05
C VAL A 633 -25.79 12.50 9.62
N VAL A 634 -24.72 13.20 9.23
CA VAL A 634 -23.98 12.98 7.99
C VAL A 634 -22.55 12.63 8.38
N LEU A 635 -22.09 11.45 7.95
CA LEU A 635 -20.75 10.95 8.23
C LEU A 635 -19.79 11.28 7.10
N ASN A 636 -18.60 11.72 7.46
CA ASN A 636 -17.45 11.81 6.58
C ASN A 636 -16.35 10.87 7.06
N THR A 637 -16.50 9.60 6.72
CA THR A 637 -15.63 8.51 7.14
C THR A 637 -15.12 7.76 5.92
N GLY A 638 -13.85 7.37 5.92
CA GLY A 638 -13.25 6.66 4.80
C GLY A 638 -13.57 5.17 4.78
N SER A 639 -13.93 4.65 5.94
CA SER A 639 -14.26 3.24 6.19
C SER A 639 -15.50 3.11 7.09
N ALA A 640 -15.81 1.88 7.52
CA ALA A 640 -16.93 1.62 8.39
C ALA A 640 -16.70 2.08 9.84
N VAL A 641 -17.67 2.82 10.39
CA VAL A 641 -17.70 3.20 11.81
C VAL A 641 -18.90 2.61 12.57
N THR A 642 -18.71 2.40 13.87
CA THR A 642 -19.76 2.03 14.81
C THR A 642 -20.60 3.24 15.20
N MET A 643 -21.87 3.02 15.51
CA MET A 643 -22.85 4.09 15.78
C MET A 643 -23.64 3.79 17.07
N PRO A 644 -23.04 3.87 18.27
CA PRO A 644 -23.74 3.60 19.53
C PRO A 644 -24.93 4.55 19.79
N TRP A 645 -24.91 5.72 19.14
CA TRP A 645 -25.96 6.73 19.16
C TRP A 645 -27.06 6.53 18.10
N LEU A 646 -27.01 5.49 17.25
CA LEU A 646 -27.89 5.33 16.08
C LEU A 646 -29.38 5.42 16.43
N ASP A 647 -29.81 4.82 17.56
CA ASP A 647 -31.20 4.84 18.00
C ASP A 647 -31.69 6.20 18.53
N LYS A 648 -30.77 7.14 18.82
CA LYS A 648 -31.08 8.50 19.28
C LYS A 648 -31.43 9.45 18.12
N VAL A 649 -31.07 9.09 16.87
CA VAL A 649 -31.23 9.95 15.68
C VAL A 649 -32.23 9.37 14.67
N LYS A 650 -32.81 10.23 13.83
CA LYS A 650 -33.83 9.85 12.84
C LYS A 650 -33.30 9.66 11.43
N GLY A 651 -32.25 10.38 11.05
CA GLY A 651 -31.60 10.24 9.74
C GLY A 651 -30.11 9.93 9.88
N VAL A 652 -29.56 9.09 9.01
CA VAL A 652 -28.11 8.91 8.86
C VAL A 652 -27.75 8.78 7.38
N PHE A 653 -26.82 9.61 6.94
CA PHE A 653 -26.12 9.49 5.67
C PHE A 653 -24.65 9.11 5.90
N GLU A 654 -24.13 8.20 5.07
CA GLU A 654 -22.70 8.02 4.85
C GLU A 654 -22.31 8.77 3.58
N ALA A 655 -21.53 9.85 3.70
CA ALA A 655 -21.10 10.68 2.58
C ALA A 655 -19.65 10.40 2.15
N TRP A 656 -18.94 9.53 2.86
CA TRP A 656 -17.53 9.19 2.65
C TRP A 656 -16.64 10.44 2.69
N TYR A 657 -15.60 10.48 1.87
CA TYR A 657 -14.94 11.72 1.46
C TYR A 657 -15.50 12.17 0.10
N PRO A 658 -16.39 13.19 0.03
CA PRO A 658 -17.21 13.52 -1.14
C PRO A 658 -16.59 14.55 -2.12
N GLY A 659 -15.30 14.86 -2.01
CA GLY A 659 -14.63 15.81 -2.90
C GLY A 659 -15.15 17.25 -2.81
N GLN A 660 -14.84 18.07 -3.83
CA GLN A 660 -14.99 19.53 -3.74
C GLN A 660 -16.44 20.07 -3.74
N ASP A 661 -17.40 19.35 -4.35
CA ASP A 661 -18.80 19.81 -4.47
C ASP A 661 -19.70 19.33 -3.31
N TYR A 662 -19.08 18.95 -2.18
CA TYR A 662 -19.74 18.30 -1.05
C TYR A 662 -21.05 18.99 -0.65
N GLY A 663 -21.01 20.29 -0.32
CA GLY A 663 -22.17 21.00 0.21
C GLY A 663 -23.38 20.99 -0.72
N ASN A 664 -23.16 21.09 -2.04
CA ASN A 664 -24.23 21.02 -3.02
C ASN A 664 -24.78 19.59 -3.16
N ALA A 665 -23.90 18.58 -3.11
CA ALA A 665 -24.31 17.17 -3.16
C ALA A 665 -25.18 16.78 -1.96
N ILE A 666 -24.72 17.06 -0.74
CA ILE A 666 -25.48 16.70 0.47
C ILE A 666 -26.77 17.52 0.60
N ALA A 667 -26.76 18.80 0.20
CA ALA A 667 -27.99 19.60 0.16
C ALA A 667 -29.04 19.03 -0.82
N ALA A 668 -28.62 18.63 -2.03
CA ALA A 668 -29.52 18.03 -3.01
C ALA A 668 -30.16 16.72 -2.51
N LEU A 669 -29.43 15.94 -1.70
CA LEU A 669 -29.94 14.73 -1.06
C LEU A 669 -30.85 15.06 0.14
N LEU A 670 -30.44 15.96 1.03
CA LEU A 670 -31.24 16.38 2.20
C LEU A 670 -32.61 16.92 1.79
N PHE A 671 -32.69 17.77 0.76
CA PHE A 671 -33.94 18.34 0.26
C PHE A 671 -34.66 17.47 -0.80
N GLY A 672 -34.05 16.35 -1.22
CA GLY A 672 -34.67 15.40 -2.14
C GLY A 672 -34.85 15.90 -3.57
N ASP A 673 -33.96 16.77 -4.03
CA ASP A 673 -33.76 17.06 -5.46
C ASP A 673 -33.17 15.83 -6.16
N VAL A 674 -32.25 15.16 -5.46
CA VAL A 674 -31.72 13.84 -5.80
C VAL A 674 -32.32 12.83 -4.84
N ASN A 675 -32.74 11.69 -5.38
CA ASN A 675 -33.16 10.55 -4.59
C ASN A 675 -31.92 9.68 -4.28
N PRO A 676 -31.56 9.43 -3.01
CA PRO A 676 -30.44 8.57 -2.65
C PRO A 676 -30.48 7.22 -3.37
N SER A 677 -29.33 6.81 -3.90
CA SER A 677 -29.15 5.59 -4.68
C SER A 677 -27.84 4.84 -4.41
N GLY A 678 -26.96 5.39 -3.56
CA GLY A 678 -25.72 4.74 -3.14
C GLY A 678 -26.00 3.50 -2.30
N LYS A 679 -25.08 2.54 -2.36
CA LYS A 679 -25.10 1.26 -1.64
C LYS A 679 -23.74 1.02 -0.98
N LEU A 680 -23.70 0.40 0.19
CA LEU A 680 -22.46 0.14 0.92
C LEU A 680 -21.53 -0.85 0.18
N PRO A 681 -20.25 -0.50 -0.10
CA PRO A 681 -19.25 -1.41 -0.65
C PRO A 681 -18.48 -2.16 0.46
N VAL A 682 -18.76 -1.87 1.73
CA VAL A 682 -18.16 -2.45 2.94
C VAL A 682 -19.27 -2.71 3.96
N THR A 683 -19.22 -3.84 4.68
CA THR A 683 -20.16 -4.17 5.75
C THR A 683 -19.80 -3.43 7.04
N PHE A 684 -20.75 -2.70 7.61
CA PHE A 684 -20.54 -1.95 8.86
C PHE A 684 -20.77 -2.87 10.08
N PRO A 685 -19.75 -3.12 10.93
CA PRO A 685 -19.91 -3.92 12.14
C PRO A 685 -20.70 -3.18 13.23
N LYS A 686 -21.19 -3.92 14.22
CA LYS A 686 -21.72 -3.33 15.47
C LYS A 686 -20.61 -3.05 16.47
N SER A 687 -19.56 -3.86 16.46
CA SER A 687 -18.39 -3.74 17.32
C SER A 687 -17.14 -4.27 16.62
N LEU A 688 -15.96 -3.88 17.10
CA LEU A 688 -14.70 -4.42 16.57
C LEU A 688 -14.57 -5.94 16.75
N ALA A 689 -15.32 -6.56 17.67
CA ALA A 689 -15.33 -8.02 17.83
C ALA A 689 -16.07 -8.77 16.71
N ASP A 690 -16.88 -8.08 15.90
CA ASP A 690 -17.66 -8.70 14.82
C ASP A 690 -16.87 -8.85 13.50
N VAL A 691 -15.74 -8.13 13.35
CA VAL A 691 -14.95 -8.12 12.10
C VAL A 691 -14.21 -9.45 11.87
N PRO A 692 -13.95 -9.84 10.60
CA PRO A 692 -13.27 -11.10 10.30
C PRO A 692 -11.86 -11.20 10.87
N ALA A 693 -11.10 -10.09 10.94
CA ALA A 693 -9.73 -10.02 11.44
C ALA A 693 -9.63 -9.48 12.88
N SER A 694 -10.53 -9.94 13.76
CA SER A 694 -10.70 -9.43 15.14
C SER A 694 -9.63 -9.87 16.16
N THR A 695 -8.68 -10.74 15.79
CA THR A 695 -7.60 -11.18 16.69
C THR A 695 -6.25 -10.50 16.38
N PRO A 696 -5.34 -10.34 17.38
CA PRO A 696 -4.01 -9.77 17.13
C PRO A 696 -3.20 -10.51 16.08
N GLN A 697 -3.35 -11.84 15.99
CA GLN A 697 -2.71 -12.68 14.97
C GLN A 697 -3.21 -12.40 13.55
N GLN A 698 -4.41 -11.83 13.41
CA GLN A 698 -5.00 -11.46 12.13
C GLN A 698 -4.80 -9.98 11.79
N PHE A 699 -4.71 -9.09 12.79
CA PHE A 699 -4.48 -7.66 12.59
C PHE A 699 -3.90 -7.01 13.88
N PRO A 700 -2.74 -6.31 13.83
CA PRO A 700 -1.84 -6.12 12.68
C PRO A 700 -0.82 -7.27 12.52
N GLY A 701 -1.00 -8.39 13.23
CA GLY A 701 -0.07 -9.52 13.25
C GLY A 701 0.70 -9.65 14.56
N VAL A 702 1.39 -10.79 14.73
CA VAL A 702 2.25 -11.11 15.88
C VAL A 702 3.53 -11.77 15.36
N ASP A 703 4.67 -11.47 15.97
CA ASP A 703 6.00 -11.97 15.57
C ASP A 703 6.31 -11.76 14.07
N GLY A 704 5.87 -10.61 13.55
CA GLY A 704 6.03 -10.22 12.15
C GLY A 704 5.06 -10.86 11.15
N LYS A 705 4.06 -11.60 11.61
CA LYS A 705 3.16 -12.40 10.76
C LYS A 705 1.69 -12.02 10.91
N VAL A 706 1.03 -11.81 9.78
CA VAL A 706 -0.38 -11.45 9.65
C VAL A 706 -1.14 -12.65 9.08
N ASN A 707 -1.86 -13.39 9.93
CA ASN A 707 -2.54 -14.61 9.50
C ASN A 707 -3.90 -14.27 8.87
N TYR A 708 -4.10 -14.60 7.60
CA TYR A 708 -5.38 -14.41 6.92
C TYR A 708 -6.30 -15.64 7.15
N SER A 709 -6.47 -15.99 8.43
CA SER A 709 -7.10 -17.25 8.87
C SER A 709 -8.61 -17.33 8.68
N GLU A 710 -9.25 -16.20 8.41
CA GLU A 710 -10.65 -16.11 7.94
C GLU A 710 -10.85 -16.76 6.56
N GLY A 711 -9.78 -16.87 5.76
CA GLY A 711 -9.81 -17.47 4.42
C GLY A 711 -10.78 -16.73 3.51
N LEU A 712 -11.61 -17.48 2.76
CA LEU A 712 -12.64 -16.94 1.87
C LEU A 712 -13.71 -16.06 2.56
N LYS A 713 -13.73 -15.99 3.89
CA LYS A 713 -14.77 -15.29 4.66
C LYS A 713 -14.35 -13.86 4.97
N VAL A 714 -14.26 -13.03 3.92
CA VAL A 714 -13.96 -11.60 4.00
C VAL A 714 -15.21 -10.77 3.69
N GLY A 715 -15.42 -9.68 4.43
CA GLY A 715 -16.63 -8.85 4.31
C GLY A 715 -17.91 -9.60 4.68
N TYR A 716 -19.03 -9.31 4.01
CA TYR A 716 -20.33 -9.99 4.22
C TYR A 716 -20.25 -11.52 4.24
N ARG A 717 -19.32 -12.13 3.48
CA ARG A 717 -19.05 -13.57 3.49
C ARG A 717 -18.76 -14.12 4.90
N TRP A 718 -18.13 -13.31 5.77
CA TRP A 718 -17.95 -13.59 7.19
C TRP A 718 -19.27 -13.55 7.95
N TYR A 719 -19.98 -12.43 7.86
CA TYR A 719 -21.23 -12.18 8.58
C TYR A 719 -22.28 -13.24 8.27
N ASP A 720 -22.44 -13.63 7.00
CA ASP A 720 -23.35 -14.69 6.58
C ASP A 720 -22.92 -16.08 7.09
N ALA A 721 -21.63 -16.39 7.01
CA ALA A 721 -21.10 -17.68 7.44
C ALA A 721 -21.18 -17.87 8.97
N GLN A 722 -20.97 -16.80 9.74
CA GLN A 722 -21.06 -16.79 11.21
C GLN A 722 -22.48 -16.48 11.72
N ARG A 723 -23.40 -16.04 10.84
CA ARG A 723 -24.74 -15.55 11.16
C ARG A 723 -24.74 -14.34 12.11
N ILE A 724 -23.74 -13.48 11.96
CA ILE A 724 -23.64 -12.21 12.68
C ILE A 724 -24.47 -11.18 11.91
N ALA A 725 -25.46 -10.58 12.55
CA ALA A 725 -26.19 -9.47 11.95
C ALA A 725 -25.35 -8.18 12.05
N PRO A 726 -24.86 -7.59 10.95
CA PRO A 726 -24.08 -6.35 10.99
C PRO A 726 -24.92 -5.15 11.46
N LEU A 727 -24.30 -3.97 11.57
CA LEU A 727 -25.00 -2.70 11.76
C LEU A 727 -25.69 -2.31 10.44
N PHE A 728 -24.93 -2.33 9.34
CA PHE A 728 -25.46 -2.22 7.97
C PHE A 728 -24.74 -3.22 7.05
N PRO A 729 -25.47 -4.07 6.29
CA PRO A 729 -24.88 -5.09 5.45
C PRO A 729 -24.35 -4.55 4.12
N PHE A 730 -23.38 -5.26 3.52
CA PHE A 730 -22.90 -5.02 2.16
C PHE A 730 -24.04 -4.86 1.14
N GLY A 731 -23.83 -3.94 0.20
CA GLY A 731 -24.76 -3.62 -0.87
C GLY A 731 -26.03 -2.92 -0.39
N SER A 732 -26.19 -2.55 0.88
CA SER A 732 -27.40 -1.89 1.38
C SER A 732 -27.37 -0.37 1.28
N GLY A 733 -28.55 0.23 1.15
CA GLY A 733 -28.75 1.68 1.04
C GLY A 733 -30.21 1.99 0.72
N LEU A 734 -30.79 2.92 1.48
CA LEU A 734 -32.19 3.32 1.40
C LEU A 734 -32.44 4.34 0.28
N SER A 735 -33.71 4.53 -0.07
CA SER A 735 -34.18 5.48 -1.07
C SER A 735 -35.42 6.23 -0.58
N TYR A 736 -35.74 7.38 -1.17
CA TYR A 736 -37.01 8.10 -0.99
C TYR A 736 -38.16 7.52 -1.82
N THR A 737 -37.91 6.44 -2.56
CA THR A 737 -38.95 5.59 -3.15
C THR A 737 -38.74 4.14 -2.71
N SER A 738 -39.67 3.25 -3.07
CA SER A 738 -39.53 1.81 -2.82
C SER A 738 -39.39 1.06 -4.13
N PHE A 739 -38.66 -0.06 -4.09
CA PHE A 739 -38.49 -0.96 -5.22
C PHE A 739 -38.96 -2.36 -4.87
N ARG A 740 -39.34 -3.13 -5.90
CA ARG A 740 -39.69 -4.55 -5.78
C ARG A 740 -39.01 -5.34 -6.89
N PHE A 741 -38.30 -6.38 -6.47
CA PHE A 741 -37.69 -7.37 -7.34
C PHE A 741 -38.66 -8.52 -7.61
N GLY A 742 -38.73 -8.99 -8.85
CA GLY A 742 -39.62 -10.07 -9.26
C GLY A 742 -39.10 -10.88 -10.45
N ASN A 743 -39.80 -11.97 -10.76
CA ASN A 743 -39.66 -12.72 -12.01
C ASN A 743 -38.22 -13.16 -12.35
N LEU A 744 -37.43 -13.64 -11.37
CA LEU A 744 -36.12 -14.26 -11.65
C LEU A 744 -36.30 -15.42 -12.64
N ARG A 745 -35.57 -15.36 -13.76
CA ARG A 745 -35.52 -16.41 -14.79
C ARG A 745 -34.07 -16.81 -15.03
N VAL A 746 -33.81 -18.11 -15.02
CA VAL A 746 -32.50 -18.70 -15.35
C VAL A 746 -32.66 -19.46 -16.66
N ASP A 747 -31.96 -19.02 -17.70
CA ASP A 747 -32.10 -19.58 -19.05
C ASP A 747 -30.73 -19.82 -19.71
N PRO A 748 -30.38 -21.08 -20.07
CA PRO A 748 -31.06 -22.32 -19.65
C PRO A 748 -30.89 -22.57 -18.14
N PRO A 749 -31.83 -23.26 -17.47
CA PRO A 749 -31.71 -23.63 -16.05
C PRO A 749 -30.71 -24.78 -15.79
N GLN A 750 -30.07 -25.30 -16.85
CA GLN A 750 -29.06 -26.35 -16.79
C GLN A 750 -27.93 -26.04 -17.78
N THR A 751 -26.69 -26.25 -17.37
CA THR A 751 -25.50 -26.00 -18.20
C THR A 751 -24.40 -27.04 -17.93
N THR A 752 -23.35 -27.02 -18.75
CA THR A 752 -22.10 -27.76 -18.47
C THR A 752 -21.11 -26.87 -17.74
N SER A 753 -20.02 -27.43 -17.20
CA SER A 753 -18.91 -26.68 -16.60
C SER A 753 -18.19 -25.67 -17.53
N LEU A 754 -18.58 -25.59 -18.81
CA LEU A 754 -18.06 -24.64 -19.81
C LEU A 754 -19.14 -23.74 -20.42
N GLY A 755 -20.41 -23.91 -20.05
CA GLY A 755 -21.52 -23.22 -20.69
C GLY A 755 -22.01 -22.00 -19.88
N THR A 756 -22.25 -20.90 -20.59
CA THR A 756 -22.82 -19.66 -20.04
C THR A 756 -24.34 -19.73 -19.94
N VAL A 757 -24.92 -19.11 -18.91
CA VAL A 757 -26.38 -18.93 -18.78
C VAL A 757 -26.74 -17.48 -18.49
N HIS A 758 -28.01 -17.12 -18.65
CA HIS A 758 -28.51 -15.78 -18.34
C HIS A 758 -29.48 -15.81 -17.15
N ALA A 759 -29.29 -14.88 -16.22
CA ALA A 759 -30.19 -14.65 -15.09
C ALA A 759 -30.89 -13.29 -15.28
N SER A 760 -32.20 -13.29 -15.54
CA SER A 760 -32.98 -12.06 -15.75
C SER A 760 -33.91 -11.77 -14.56
N VAL A 761 -34.01 -10.51 -14.15
CA VAL A 761 -34.81 -10.04 -13.00
C VAL A 761 -35.59 -8.79 -13.38
N ASP A 762 -36.84 -8.70 -12.93
CA ASP A 762 -37.66 -7.48 -13.06
C ASP A 762 -37.50 -6.60 -11.82
N VAL A 763 -37.20 -5.32 -12.04
CA VAL A 763 -37.13 -4.28 -10.99
C VAL A 763 -38.25 -3.30 -11.25
N THR A 764 -39.19 -3.17 -10.30
CA THR A 764 -40.29 -2.19 -10.34
C THR A 764 -40.06 -1.09 -9.30
N ASN A 765 -40.18 0.18 -9.68
CA ASN A 765 -40.32 1.27 -8.71
C ASN A 765 -41.79 1.31 -8.23
N THR A 766 -42.01 1.02 -6.96
CA THR A 766 -43.34 0.89 -6.34
C THR A 766 -43.76 2.11 -5.52
N GLY A 767 -42.89 3.10 -5.35
CA GLY A 767 -43.21 4.34 -4.63
C GLY A 767 -43.67 5.47 -5.55
N SER A 768 -43.66 6.70 -5.02
CA SER A 768 -44.21 7.90 -5.67
C SER A 768 -43.14 8.86 -6.21
N ARG A 769 -41.85 8.53 -6.07
CA ARG A 769 -40.72 9.33 -6.55
C ARG A 769 -39.92 8.55 -7.58
N ALA A 770 -39.37 9.24 -8.58
CA ALA A 770 -38.35 8.66 -9.44
C ALA A 770 -37.07 8.38 -8.61
N GLY A 771 -36.28 7.40 -9.01
CA GLY A 771 -35.05 7.04 -8.31
C GLY A 771 -34.30 5.92 -9.02
N ALA A 772 -33.10 5.62 -8.55
CA ALA A 772 -32.35 4.45 -8.98
C ALA A 772 -32.17 3.46 -7.82
N ASP A 773 -32.10 2.19 -8.18
CA ASP A 773 -31.71 1.10 -7.29
C ASP A 773 -30.67 0.21 -7.99
N VAL A 774 -30.02 -0.68 -7.25
CA VAL A 774 -28.98 -1.57 -7.77
C VAL A 774 -29.50 -3.01 -7.71
N ALA A 775 -29.76 -3.59 -8.88
CA ALA A 775 -30.03 -5.02 -8.96
C ALA A 775 -28.72 -5.80 -8.77
N GLN A 776 -28.65 -6.63 -7.73
CA GLN A 776 -27.49 -7.44 -7.39
C GLN A 776 -27.81 -8.92 -7.58
N LEU A 777 -26.89 -9.66 -8.20
CA LEU A 777 -26.95 -11.11 -8.39
C LEU A 777 -25.84 -11.78 -7.59
N TYR A 778 -26.22 -12.69 -6.71
CA TYR A 778 -25.30 -13.51 -5.93
C TYR A 778 -25.41 -14.99 -6.32
N VAL A 779 -24.29 -15.70 -6.25
CA VAL A 779 -24.17 -17.14 -6.49
C VAL A 779 -23.79 -17.85 -5.20
N GLY A 780 -24.59 -18.83 -4.78
CA GLY A 780 -24.23 -19.83 -3.78
C GLY A 780 -23.81 -21.13 -4.45
N ASN A 781 -22.58 -21.56 -4.21
CA ASN A 781 -22.01 -22.77 -4.82
C ASN A 781 -22.48 -24.05 -4.08
N PRO A 782 -22.33 -25.26 -4.68
CA PRO A 782 -22.57 -26.52 -3.98
C PRO A 782 -21.73 -26.62 -2.69
N ALA A 783 -22.30 -27.13 -1.60
CA ALA A 783 -21.67 -27.09 -0.27
C ALA A 783 -20.31 -27.81 -0.22
N GLU A 784 -20.14 -28.86 -1.03
CA GLU A 784 -18.89 -29.61 -1.21
C GLU A 784 -17.72 -28.77 -1.77
N SER A 785 -17.98 -27.59 -2.34
CA SER A 785 -16.92 -26.66 -2.77
C SER A 785 -16.28 -25.88 -1.62
N GLY A 786 -16.90 -25.83 -0.43
CA GLY A 786 -16.38 -25.10 0.74
C GLY A 786 -16.41 -23.58 0.61
N GLU A 787 -17.23 -23.06 -0.31
CA GLU A 787 -17.41 -21.62 -0.56
C GLU A 787 -18.22 -20.91 0.54
N PRO A 788 -18.13 -19.57 0.64
CA PRO A 788 -19.06 -18.75 1.41
C PRO A 788 -20.53 -18.95 0.97
N PRO A 789 -21.52 -18.63 1.83
CA PRO A 789 -22.93 -18.91 1.58
C PRO A 789 -23.46 -18.39 0.23
N HIS A 790 -23.03 -17.18 -0.15
CA HIS A 790 -23.21 -16.63 -1.49
C HIS A 790 -22.18 -15.53 -1.78
N GLN A 791 -21.95 -15.23 -3.07
CA GLN A 791 -20.99 -14.25 -3.54
C GLN A 791 -21.58 -13.38 -4.65
N LEU A 792 -21.33 -12.06 -4.63
CA LEU A 792 -21.70 -11.16 -5.72
C LEU A 792 -20.99 -11.60 -7.02
N LYS A 793 -21.76 -11.78 -8.11
CA LYS A 793 -21.24 -12.08 -9.45
C LYS A 793 -21.93 -11.25 -10.55
N GLY A 794 -22.73 -10.26 -10.19
CA GLY A 794 -23.35 -9.31 -11.11
C GLY A 794 -24.02 -8.16 -10.37
N PHE A 795 -23.90 -6.94 -10.89
CA PHE A 795 -24.68 -5.78 -10.45
C PHE A 795 -25.01 -4.85 -11.62
N GLU A 796 -26.14 -4.17 -11.54
CA GLU A 796 -26.58 -3.16 -12.51
C GLU A 796 -27.43 -2.08 -11.81
N LYS A 797 -27.05 -0.81 -11.96
CA LYS A 797 -27.84 0.34 -11.48
C LYS A 797 -28.98 0.65 -12.45
N VAL A 798 -30.18 0.83 -11.94
CA VAL A 798 -31.40 1.00 -12.76
C VAL A 798 -32.22 2.19 -12.27
N PHE A 799 -32.23 3.28 -13.05
CA PHE A 799 -33.14 4.41 -12.83
C PHE A 799 -34.56 4.08 -13.32
N LEU A 800 -35.58 4.40 -12.53
CA LEU A 800 -36.99 4.10 -12.79
C LEU A 800 -37.92 5.26 -12.36
N GLN A 801 -38.87 5.60 -13.23
CA GLN A 801 -40.02 6.44 -12.89
C GLN A 801 -41.01 5.71 -11.97
N PRO A 802 -41.87 6.41 -11.21
CA PRO A 802 -42.92 5.78 -10.39
C PRO A 802 -43.78 4.80 -11.20
N GLY A 803 -43.89 3.55 -10.74
CA GLY A 803 -44.62 2.47 -11.41
C GLY A 803 -43.90 1.83 -12.60
N GLU A 804 -42.75 2.36 -13.05
CA GLU A 804 -41.97 1.78 -14.13
C GLU A 804 -41.36 0.43 -13.72
N THR A 805 -41.26 -0.51 -14.66
CA THR A 805 -40.56 -1.78 -14.49
C THR A 805 -39.55 -1.98 -15.62
N LYS A 806 -38.29 -2.29 -15.27
CA LYS A 806 -37.26 -2.71 -16.24
C LYS A 806 -36.78 -4.12 -15.92
N ARG A 807 -36.31 -4.82 -16.94
CA ARG A 807 -35.67 -6.12 -16.81
C ARG A 807 -34.17 -5.95 -16.91
N VAL A 808 -33.45 -6.41 -15.89
CA VAL A 808 -32.00 -6.56 -15.89
C VAL A 808 -31.68 -7.99 -16.29
N THR A 809 -30.61 -8.19 -17.08
CA THR A 809 -30.12 -9.51 -17.45
C THR A 809 -28.63 -9.60 -17.17
N PHE A 810 -28.27 -10.54 -16.29
CA PHE A 810 -26.89 -10.88 -15.97
C PHE A 810 -26.42 -12.07 -16.78
N THR A 811 -25.14 -12.11 -17.10
CA THR A 811 -24.46 -13.25 -17.71
C THR A 811 -23.71 -14.00 -16.63
N VAL A 812 -24.03 -15.27 -16.43
CA VAL A 812 -23.35 -16.18 -15.49
C VAL A 812 -22.44 -17.07 -16.34
N SER A 813 -21.15 -16.74 -16.38
CA SER A 813 -20.12 -17.49 -17.09
C SER A 813 -19.57 -18.65 -16.24
N PRO A 814 -18.75 -19.56 -16.80
CA PRO A 814 -17.99 -20.51 -16.00
C PRO A 814 -17.18 -19.84 -14.87
N ASP A 815 -16.58 -18.67 -15.11
CA ASP A 815 -15.81 -17.93 -14.09
C ASP A 815 -16.68 -17.45 -12.92
N SER A 816 -17.97 -17.14 -13.18
CA SER A 816 -18.92 -16.81 -12.11
C SER A 816 -19.19 -17.98 -11.16
N LEU A 817 -18.92 -19.21 -11.59
CA LEU A 817 -19.21 -20.47 -10.90
C LEU A 817 -17.94 -21.21 -10.46
N ALA A 818 -16.76 -20.67 -10.78
CA ALA A 818 -15.49 -21.32 -10.58
C ALA A 818 -14.92 -21.07 -9.18
N THR A 819 -14.16 -22.05 -8.70
CA THR A 819 -13.40 -22.03 -7.44
C THR A 819 -11.95 -22.36 -7.76
N PHE A 820 -10.98 -21.86 -7.01
CA PHE A 820 -9.56 -22.16 -7.22
C PHE A 820 -9.16 -23.46 -6.51
N ASP A 821 -8.48 -24.36 -7.25
CA ASP A 821 -7.95 -25.60 -6.71
C ASP A 821 -6.45 -25.48 -6.41
N SER A 822 -6.10 -25.34 -5.13
CA SER A 822 -4.71 -25.21 -4.70
C SER A 822 -3.81 -26.39 -5.10
N THR A 823 -4.37 -27.58 -5.37
CA THR A 823 -3.56 -28.75 -5.80
C THR A 823 -3.23 -28.70 -7.28
N THR A 824 -4.18 -28.32 -8.13
CA THR A 824 -3.95 -28.22 -9.59
C THR A 824 -3.56 -26.82 -10.05
N GLN A 825 -3.52 -25.84 -9.12
CA GLN A 825 -3.22 -24.43 -9.38
C GLN A 825 -4.07 -23.87 -10.53
N ALA A 826 -5.37 -24.14 -10.49
CA ALA A 826 -6.30 -23.85 -11.57
C ALA A 826 -7.73 -23.62 -11.08
N TRP A 827 -8.45 -22.76 -11.79
CA TRP A 827 -9.88 -22.52 -11.60
C TRP A 827 -10.72 -23.69 -12.09
N GLN A 828 -11.77 -24.05 -11.35
CA GLN A 828 -12.65 -25.17 -11.67
C GLN A 828 -14.11 -24.90 -11.35
N VAL A 829 -15.01 -25.32 -12.24
CA VAL A 829 -16.45 -25.38 -11.95
C VAL A 829 -16.78 -26.78 -11.42
N ALA A 830 -17.56 -26.86 -10.33
CA ALA A 830 -18.04 -28.12 -9.77
C ALA A 830 -19.31 -28.61 -10.49
N SER A 831 -19.58 -29.92 -10.45
CA SER A 831 -20.92 -30.43 -10.73
C SER A 831 -21.80 -30.15 -9.50
N GLY A 832 -23.09 -29.90 -9.72
CA GLY A 832 -24.03 -29.69 -8.61
C GLY A 832 -25.21 -28.80 -8.97
N THR A 833 -25.89 -28.29 -7.95
CA THR A 833 -26.92 -27.25 -8.08
C THR A 833 -26.42 -25.99 -7.41
N TYR A 834 -26.13 -24.97 -8.21
CA TYR A 834 -25.82 -23.63 -7.75
C TYR A 834 -27.13 -22.88 -7.47
N GLN A 835 -27.15 -22.08 -6.41
CA GLN A 835 -28.25 -21.17 -6.11
C GLN A 835 -27.93 -19.78 -6.67
N LEU A 836 -28.87 -19.19 -7.38
CA LEU A 836 -28.82 -17.81 -7.84
C LEU A 836 -29.79 -16.99 -7.01
N PHE A 837 -29.28 -15.98 -6.31
CA PHE A 837 -30.03 -15.08 -5.46
C PHE A 837 -30.06 -13.68 -6.09
N ALA A 838 -31.18 -12.97 -6.02
CA ALA A 838 -31.25 -11.59 -6.51
C ALA A 838 -32.09 -10.67 -5.63
N GLY A 839 -31.64 -9.42 -5.53
CA GLY A 839 -32.22 -8.37 -4.69
C GLY A 839 -31.43 -7.06 -4.76
N ASP A 840 -31.48 -6.26 -3.69
CA ASP A 840 -30.88 -4.92 -3.60
C ASP A 840 -29.73 -4.77 -2.60
N SER A 841 -29.36 -5.85 -1.90
CA SER A 841 -28.28 -5.93 -0.91
C SER A 841 -28.00 -7.40 -0.54
N SER A 842 -26.87 -7.70 0.13
CA SER A 842 -26.56 -9.07 0.56
C SER A 842 -27.58 -9.63 1.54
N ALA A 843 -28.19 -8.78 2.38
CA ALA A 843 -29.18 -9.18 3.37
C ALA A 843 -30.64 -9.21 2.86
N ASN A 844 -30.93 -8.69 1.67
CA ASN A 844 -32.28 -8.62 1.10
C ASN A 844 -32.30 -9.25 -0.30
N LEU A 845 -32.39 -10.58 -0.32
CA LEU A 845 -32.37 -11.42 -1.52
C LEU A 845 -33.70 -12.17 -1.69
N PRO A 846 -34.80 -11.47 -2.05
CA PRO A 846 -36.15 -12.04 -2.10
C PRO A 846 -36.36 -13.05 -3.25
N LEU A 847 -35.45 -13.10 -4.24
CA LEU A 847 -35.54 -14.01 -5.38
C LEU A 847 -34.48 -15.10 -5.30
N GLN A 848 -34.88 -16.35 -5.56
CA GLN A 848 -34.02 -17.52 -5.57
C GLN A 848 -34.33 -18.41 -6.78
N GLY A 849 -33.30 -18.96 -7.43
CA GLY A 849 -33.41 -19.85 -8.57
C GLY A 849 -32.27 -20.85 -8.64
N GLY A 850 -32.54 -22.08 -9.08
CA GLY A 850 -31.50 -23.12 -9.21
C GLY A 850 -30.89 -23.18 -10.60
N LEU A 851 -29.57 -23.25 -10.67
CA LEU A 851 -28.80 -23.59 -11.86
C LEU A 851 -28.15 -24.96 -11.68
N ARG A 852 -28.51 -25.95 -12.50
CA ARG A 852 -27.86 -27.27 -12.47
C ARG A 852 -26.65 -27.30 -13.39
N VAL A 853 -25.46 -27.53 -12.83
CA VAL A 853 -24.23 -27.70 -13.60
C VAL A 853 -23.86 -29.17 -13.68
N THR A 854 -23.72 -29.71 -14.90
CA THR A 854 -23.09 -31.01 -15.14
C THR A 854 -21.63 -30.82 -15.51
N ARG A 855 -20.73 -31.36 -14.69
CA ARG A 855 -19.29 -31.24 -14.92
C ARG A 855 -18.90 -32.18 -16.05
N SER A 856 -18.49 -31.62 -17.18
CA SER A 856 -18.03 -32.38 -18.34
C SER A 856 -16.52 -32.56 -18.36
N PHE A 857 -15.78 -31.67 -17.66
CA PHE A 857 -14.33 -31.54 -17.83
C PHE A 857 -13.59 -30.92 -16.63
N GLY A 858 -13.84 -31.41 -15.40
CA GLY A 858 -13.09 -30.96 -14.20
C GLY A 858 -11.57 -31.04 -14.41
N PRO A 859 -10.76 -30.15 -13.79
CA PRO A 859 -9.41 -29.87 -14.24
C PRO A 859 -8.50 -31.08 -14.16
N GLN A 860 -7.57 -31.14 -15.10
CA GLN A 860 -6.42 -32.00 -15.06
C GLN A 860 -5.25 -31.18 -14.53
N GLY A 861 -4.48 -31.77 -13.62
CA GLY A 861 -3.29 -31.13 -13.07
C GLY A 861 -2.13 -32.10 -13.02
N VAL A 862 -0.97 -31.58 -12.67
CA VAL A 862 0.15 -32.36 -12.18
C VAL A 862 0.53 -31.89 -10.78
N THR A 863 1.16 -32.78 -10.01
CA THR A 863 1.92 -32.40 -8.81
C THR A 863 3.34 -32.94 -8.93
N VAL A 864 4.27 -32.33 -8.21
CA VAL A 864 5.66 -32.76 -8.10
C VAL A 864 6.03 -32.92 -6.63
N GLN A 865 6.81 -33.96 -6.34
CA GLN A 865 7.44 -34.18 -5.06
C GLN A 865 8.91 -34.56 -5.29
N ALA A 866 9.80 -33.61 -5.02
CA ALA A 866 11.25 -33.72 -5.05
C ALA A 866 11.80 -33.57 -3.62
N PRO A 867 13.06 -33.94 -3.35
CA PRO A 867 13.68 -33.66 -2.05
C PRO A 867 14.11 -32.19 -1.98
N ASP A 868 13.95 -31.57 -0.81
CA ASP A 868 14.29 -30.15 -0.57
C ASP A 868 15.76 -29.83 -0.88
N ILE A 869 16.63 -30.84 -0.81
CA ILE A 869 18.06 -30.76 -1.12
C ILE A 869 18.48 -31.88 -2.04
N VAL A 870 19.37 -31.54 -2.97
CA VAL A 870 20.00 -32.46 -3.91
C VAL A 870 21.52 -32.29 -3.88
N THR A 871 22.24 -33.40 -3.93
CA THR A 871 23.71 -33.38 -3.92
C THR A 871 24.25 -33.40 -5.35
N PRO A 872 25.20 -32.51 -5.72
CA PRO A 872 25.86 -32.53 -7.03
C PRO A 872 26.38 -33.93 -7.40
N GLY A 873 26.03 -34.39 -8.60
CA GLY A 873 26.43 -35.71 -9.11
C GLY A 873 25.78 -36.93 -8.42
N LYS A 874 24.75 -36.76 -7.58
CA LYS A 874 24.03 -37.87 -6.94
C LYS A 874 22.58 -37.97 -7.42
N PRO A 875 22.08 -39.18 -7.73
CA PRO A 875 20.69 -39.37 -8.09
C PRO A 875 19.76 -39.20 -6.89
N SER A 876 18.62 -38.57 -7.13
CA SER A 876 17.54 -38.26 -6.19
C SER A 876 16.20 -38.69 -6.79
N GLN A 877 15.26 -39.16 -5.97
CA GLN A 877 13.93 -39.54 -6.47
C GLN A 877 13.00 -38.34 -6.54
N VAL A 878 12.29 -38.21 -7.66
CA VAL A 878 11.22 -37.23 -7.87
C VAL A 878 9.96 -38.00 -8.26
N THR A 879 8.84 -37.73 -7.61
CA THR A 879 7.53 -38.25 -8.01
C THR A 879 6.76 -37.15 -8.72
N ALA A 880 6.32 -37.42 -9.94
CA ALA A 880 5.36 -36.57 -10.65
C ALA A 880 4.01 -37.30 -10.71
N THR A 881 2.91 -36.62 -10.38
CA THR A 881 1.58 -37.24 -10.36
C THR A 881 0.64 -36.49 -11.29
N PHE A 882 0.08 -37.17 -12.28
CA PHE A 882 -1.04 -36.65 -13.06
C PHE A 882 -2.33 -36.81 -12.26
N VAL A 883 -3.16 -35.76 -12.19
CA VAL A 883 -4.44 -35.75 -11.46
C VAL A 883 -5.57 -35.51 -12.46
N ASN A 884 -6.55 -36.42 -12.55
CA ASN A 884 -7.76 -36.22 -13.33
C ASN A 884 -8.96 -35.95 -12.42
N ARG A 885 -9.46 -34.71 -12.36
CA ARG A 885 -10.66 -34.35 -11.59
C ARG A 885 -11.96 -34.38 -12.41
N ALA A 886 -11.92 -34.71 -13.71
CA ALA A 886 -13.12 -34.82 -14.53
C ALA A 886 -13.95 -36.06 -14.21
N ASP A 887 -15.26 -35.93 -14.45
CA ASP A 887 -16.28 -36.99 -14.40
C ASP A 887 -16.11 -38.03 -15.54
N VAL A 888 -15.18 -37.77 -16.47
CA VAL A 888 -14.77 -38.67 -17.56
C VAL A 888 -13.31 -39.09 -17.42
N ALA A 889 -12.98 -40.28 -17.92
CA ALA A 889 -11.60 -40.73 -18.01
C ALA A 889 -10.85 -40.03 -19.15
N VAL A 890 -9.64 -39.57 -18.88
CA VAL A 890 -8.73 -39.01 -19.89
C VAL A 890 -7.75 -40.07 -20.40
N THR A 891 -7.18 -39.86 -21.59
CA THR A 891 -6.26 -40.79 -22.24
C THR A 891 -4.96 -40.12 -22.65
N GLY A 892 -3.88 -40.90 -22.78
CA GLY A 892 -2.56 -40.36 -23.14
C GLY A 892 -2.05 -39.27 -22.18
N ALA A 893 -2.31 -39.46 -20.88
CA ALA A 893 -1.90 -38.54 -19.83
C ALA A 893 -0.39 -38.69 -19.61
N THR A 894 0.39 -37.76 -20.16
CA THR A 894 1.85 -37.73 -20.09
C THR A 894 2.30 -36.64 -19.14
N VAL A 895 3.25 -36.96 -18.27
CA VAL A 895 3.98 -35.98 -17.44
C VAL A 895 5.42 -35.86 -17.92
N SER A 896 5.95 -34.64 -17.91
CA SER A 896 7.25 -34.28 -18.47
C SER A 896 7.98 -33.33 -17.51
N PRO A 897 8.79 -33.85 -16.58
CA PRO A 897 9.64 -33.05 -15.72
C PRO A 897 10.72 -32.29 -16.51
N ALA A 898 10.81 -30.99 -16.29
CA ALA A 898 11.88 -30.13 -16.72
C ALA A 898 12.76 -29.77 -15.51
N VAL A 899 14.06 -29.64 -15.76
CA VAL A 899 15.12 -29.41 -14.76
C VAL A 899 16.12 -28.39 -15.32
N PRO A 900 16.96 -27.75 -14.49
CA PRO A 900 17.89 -26.73 -14.98
C PRO A 900 18.90 -27.27 -16.02
N PRO A 901 19.48 -26.41 -16.86
CA PRO A 901 20.49 -26.81 -17.83
C PRO A 901 21.65 -27.59 -17.19
N GLY A 902 22.06 -28.69 -17.84
CA GLY A 902 23.11 -29.60 -17.36
C GLY A 902 22.65 -30.62 -16.31
N TRP A 903 21.44 -30.49 -15.75
CA TRP A 903 20.83 -31.51 -14.91
C TRP A 903 20.17 -32.58 -15.78
N THR A 904 20.06 -33.79 -15.24
CA THR A 904 19.43 -34.92 -15.93
C THR A 904 18.24 -35.45 -15.14
N ILE A 905 17.18 -35.83 -15.84
CA ILE A 905 16.02 -36.50 -15.25
C ILE A 905 15.61 -37.68 -16.13
N THR A 906 15.46 -38.86 -15.52
CA THR A 906 15.19 -40.12 -16.24
C THR A 906 13.99 -40.85 -15.63
N PRO A 907 12.99 -41.29 -16.42
CA PRO A 907 12.84 -41.04 -17.86
C PRO A 907 12.58 -39.56 -18.16
N ALA A 908 12.69 -39.11 -19.41
CA ALA A 908 12.39 -37.71 -19.75
C ALA A 908 10.88 -37.39 -19.68
N THR A 909 10.03 -38.40 -19.92
CA THR A 909 8.56 -38.32 -19.81
C THR A 909 8.01 -39.67 -19.33
N ALA A 910 6.80 -39.67 -18.78
CA ALA A 910 6.07 -40.89 -18.45
C ALA A 910 4.59 -40.74 -18.82
N THR A 911 3.95 -41.79 -19.34
CA THR A 911 2.58 -41.72 -19.89
C THR A 911 1.68 -42.82 -19.37
N ALA A 912 0.48 -42.45 -18.91
CA ALA A 912 -0.62 -43.37 -18.68
C ALA A 912 -1.57 -43.41 -19.89
N ARG A 913 -1.86 -44.62 -20.38
CA ARG A 913 -2.81 -44.81 -21.49
C ARG A 913 -4.20 -44.28 -21.16
N ARG A 914 -4.65 -44.43 -19.91
CA ARG A 914 -5.93 -43.96 -19.37
C ARG A 914 -5.77 -43.63 -17.90
N VAL A 915 -6.27 -42.47 -17.48
CA VAL A 915 -6.49 -42.12 -16.07
C VAL A 915 -8.00 -42.04 -15.87
N GLY A 916 -8.52 -42.73 -14.85
CA GLY A 916 -9.96 -42.81 -14.58
C GLY A 916 -10.53 -41.45 -14.17
N ALA A 917 -11.87 -41.31 -14.23
CA ALA A 917 -12.54 -40.18 -13.62
C ALA A 917 -12.20 -40.09 -12.12
N HIS A 918 -12.02 -38.87 -11.60
CA HIS A 918 -11.64 -38.60 -10.20
C HIS A 918 -10.48 -39.47 -9.67
N SER A 919 -9.42 -39.65 -10.44
CA SER A 919 -8.26 -40.47 -10.06
C SER A 919 -6.94 -39.84 -10.48
N SER A 920 -5.86 -40.26 -9.83
CA SER A 920 -4.51 -39.81 -10.13
C SER A 920 -3.61 -40.98 -10.54
N GLN A 921 -2.51 -40.66 -11.21
CA GLN A 921 -1.45 -41.60 -11.55
C GLN A 921 -0.09 -40.97 -11.24
N SER A 922 0.62 -41.56 -10.28
CA SER A 922 2.00 -41.19 -9.95
C SER A 922 3.00 -41.92 -10.84
N PHE A 923 4.13 -41.25 -11.09
CA PHE A 923 5.24 -41.71 -11.91
C PHE A 923 6.55 -41.32 -11.21
N ALA A 924 7.49 -42.27 -11.11
CA ALA A 924 8.79 -42.04 -10.49
C ALA A 924 9.85 -41.61 -11.52
N PHE A 925 10.69 -40.67 -11.13
CA PHE A 925 11.76 -40.06 -11.91
C PHE A 925 13.04 -40.00 -11.08
N THR A 926 14.18 -40.16 -11.73
CA THR A 926 15.50 -40.01 -11.11
C THR A 926 16.15 -38.72 -11.58
N LEU A 927 16.23 -37.74 -10.69
CA LEU A 927 16.88 -36.44 -10.85
C LEU A 927 18.35 -36.55 -10.47
N THR A 928 19.27 -36.17 -11.35
CA THR A 928 20.71 -36.10 -11.03
C THR A 928 21.25 -34.73 -11.45
N PRO A 929 21.59 -33.85 -10.48
CA PRO A 929 22.32 -32.62 -10.76
C PRO A 929 23.71 -32.96 -11.31
N PRO A 930 24.32 -32.12 -12.17
CA PRO A 930 25.70 -32.32 -12.58
C PRO A 930 26.64 -32.22 -11.36
N ALA A 931 27.81 -32.86 -11.44
CA ALA A 931 28.84 -32.70 -10.39
C ALA A 931 29.34 -31.25 -10.26
N THR A 932 29.11 -30.43 -11.28
CA THR A 932 29.40 -28.98 -11.35
C THR A 932 28.20 -28.11 -11.02
N ALA A 933 27.13 -28.65 -10.41
CA ALA A 933 25.96 -27.84 -10.04
C ALA A 933 26.37 -26.76 -9.03
N ALA A 934 26.11 -25.50 -9.37
CA ALA A 934 26.35 -24.38 -8.49
C ALA A 934 25.39 -24.44 -7.28
N PRO A 935 25.84 -24.04 -6.08
CA PRO A 935 24.97 -23.83 -4.92
C PRO A 935 23.88 -22.77 -5.19
N GLY A 936 22.72 -22.95 -4.57
CA GLY A 936 21.53 -22.11 -4.77
C GLY A 936 20.26 -22.95 -4.96
N HIS A 937 19.17 -22.29 -5.35
CA HIS A 937 17.90 -22.95 -5.63
C HIS A 937 17.78 -23.35 -7.11
N ALA A 938 17.18 -24.51 -7.35
CA ALA A 938 16.90 -25.07 -8.66
C ALA A 938 15.42 -25.49 -8.75
N LYS A 939 14.72 -25.07 -9.81
CA LYS A 939 13.30 -25.38 -10.00
C LYS A 939 13.15 -26.71 -10.76
N VAL A 940 12.42 -27.67 -10.18
CA VAL A 940 11.97 -28.88 -10.87
C VAL A 940 10.52 -28.68 -11.28
N THR A 941 10.25 -28.57 -12.58
CA THR A 941 8.93 -28.21 -13.12
C THR A 941 8.33 -29.39 -13.86
N VAL A 942 7.29 -30.00 -13.30
CA VAL A 942 6.50 -31.04 -13.98
C VAL A 942 5.48 -30.36 -14.88
N ASN A 943 5.59 -30.62 -16.19
CA ASN A 943 4.55 -30.32 -17.17
C ASN A 943 3.64 -31.53 -17.35
N GLY A 944 2.44 -31.34 -17.89
CA GLY A 944 1.60 -32.46 -18.32
C GLY A 944 0.76 -32.16 -19.55
N VAL A 945 0.42 -33.22 -20.29
CA VAL A 945 -0.54 -33.20 -21.40
C VAL A 945 -1.44 -34.42 -21.35
N PHE A 946 -2.64 -34.31 -21.90
CA PHE A 946 -3.60 -35.41 -21.97
C PHE A 946 -4.51 -35.24 -23.18
N THR A 947 -5.34 -36.25 -23.46
CA THR A 947 -6.41 -36.20 -24.46
C THR A 947 -7.75 -36.50 -23.79
N GLY A 948 -8.65 -35.52 -23.80
CA GLY A 948 -9.97 -35.57 -23.16
C GLY A 948 -11.13 -35.56 -24.17
N PRO A 949 -12.26 -36.23 -23.88
CA PRO A 949 -13.46 -36.16 -24.73
C PRO A 949 -13.95 -34.72 -24.89
N GLY A 950 -14.23 -34.29 -26.12
CA GLY A 950 -14.78 -32.96 -26.43
C GLY A 950 -13.79 -31.79 -26.42
N VAL A 951 -12.61 -31.93 -25.80
CA VAL A 951 -11.60 -30.85 -25.69
C VAL A 951 -10.31 -31.18 -26.46
N GLY A 952 -10.12 -32.43 -26.86
CA GLY A 952 -8.98 -32.85 -27.68
C GLY A 952 -7.71 -33.03 -26.85
N ARG A 953 -6.54 -32.70 -27.43
CA ARG A 953 -5.25 -32.77 -26.74
C ARG A 953 -4.98 -31.43 -26.04
N SER A 954 -4.78 -31.48 -24.73
CA SER A 954 -4.63 -30.29 -23.88
C SER A 954 -3.42 -30.42 -22.96
N THR A 955 -2.85 -29.28 -22.58
CA THR A 955 -1.87 -29.15 -21.49
C THR A 955 -2.57 -29.03 -20.15
N VAL A 956 -1.81 -29.24 -19.06
CA VAL A 956 -2.20 -28.85 -17.70
C VAL A 956 -1.27 -27.77 -17.19
N ASN A 957 -1.70 -27.00 -16.19
CA ASN A 957 -0.82 -26.06 -15.50
C ASN A 957 0.38 -26.83 -14.90
N PRO A 958 1.62 -26.37 -15.12
CA PRO A 958 2.80 -27.04 -14.59
C PRO A 958 2.85 -26.90 -13.06
N ALA A 959 3.36 -27.92 -12.40
CA ALA A 959 3.64 -27.90 -10.95
C ALA A 959 5.14 -27.89 -10.73
N SER A 960 5.61 -27.00 -9.85
CA SER A 960 7.03 -26.82 -9.59
C SER A 960 7.36 -26.99 -8.12
N GLN A 961 8.56 -27.49 -7.83
CA GLN A 961 9.15 -27.48 -6.50
C GLN A 961 10.61 -27.05 -6.61
N ASN A 962 11.04 -26.19 -5.69
CA ASN A 962 12.44 -25.83 -5.55
C ASN A 962 13.20 -26.95 -4.83
N VAL A 963 14.36 -27.29 -5.36
CA VAL A 963 15.36 -28.15 -4.73
C VAL A 963 16.63 -27.33 -4.55
N SER A 964 17.30 -27.47 -3.42
CA SER A 964 18.46 -26.66 -3.08
C SER A 964 19.75 -27.44 -3.26
N VAL A 965 20.72 -26.83 -3.95
CA VAL A 965 22.10 -27.29 -3.97
C VAL A 965 22.84 -26.53 -2.85
N PRO A 966 23.33 -27.21 -1.80
CA PRO A 966 24.06 -26.54 -0.74
C PRO A 966 25.52 -26.27 -1.16
N TYR A 967 26.10 -25.20 -0.62
CA TYR A 967 27.54 -24.93 -0.69
C TYR A 967 28.32 -26.06 -0.01
N ALA A 968 29.38 -26.53 -0.66
CA ALA A 968 30.24 -27.62 -0.19
C ALA A 968 31.17 -27.16 0.96
N GLY A 969 30.59 -26.77 2.09
CA GLY A 969 31.29 -26.22 3.24
C GLY A 969 31.41 -24.70 3.20
N PHE A 970 31.74 -24.12 4.36
CA PHE A 970 31.79 -22.67 4.57
C PHE A 970 32.77 -21.95 3.64
N ALA A 971 33.88 -22.61 3.30
CA ALA A 971 34.88 -22.08 2.37
C ALA A 971 34.33 -21.85 0.95
N ALA A 972 33.36 -22.66 0.51
CA ALA A 972 32.71 -22.50 -0.80
C ALA A 972 31.62 -21.42 -0.80
N ALA A 973 31.10 -21.04 0.39
CA ALA A 973 30.04 -20.04 0.55
C ALA A 973 30.54 -18.59 0.60
N ARG A 974 31.86 -18.37 0.64
CA ARG A 974 32.48 -17.04 0.73
C ARG A 974 32.12 -16.20 -0.49
N ASN A 975 31.48 -15.07 -0.23
CA ASN A 975 30.97 -14.13 -1.23
C ASN A 975 31.48 -12.70 -1.02
N ASN A 976 32.17 -12.43 0.09
CA ASN A 976 32.66 -11.10 0.44
C ASN A 976 34.19 -11.10 0.57
N VAL A 977 34.82 -10.00 0.19
CA VAL A 977 36.26 -9.76 0.36
C VAL A 977 36.44 -8.80 1.52
N GLY A 978 36.65 -9.33 2.73
CA GLY A 978 36.76 -8.54 3.95
C GLY A 978 38.17 -8.04 4.26
N ILE A 979 39.19 -8.58 3.59
CA ILE A 979 40.61 -8.33 3.90
C ILE A 979 41.37 -7.85 2.65
N SER A 980 42.03 -6.70 2.73
CA SER A 980 42.94 -6.16 1.69
C SER A 980 44.39 -6.11 2.15
N ASP A 981 45.31 -5.98 1.18
CA ASP A 981 46.71 -5.64 1.44
C ASP A 981 46.84 -4.11 1.58
N ASN A 982 47.68 -3.63 2.49
CA ASN A 982 47.93 -2.19 2.65
C ASN A 982 48.47 -1.51 1.37
N ALA A 983 49.08 -2.27 0.45
CA ALA A 983 49.53 -1.79 -0.86
C ALA A 983 48.41 -1.69 -1.91
N ASP A 984 47.25 -2.29 -1.65
CA ASP A 984 46.07 -2.28 -2.51
C ASP A 984 44.78 -2.29 -1.65
N PRO A 985 44.52 -1.19 -0.90
CA PRO A 985 43.41 -1.14 0.07
C PRO A 985 42.04 -1.27 -0.61
N GLY A 986 41.93 -0.88 -1.89
CA GLY A 986 40.71 -0.95 -2.70
C GLY A 986 40.36 -2.36 -3.18
N ALA A 987 41.18 -3.37 -2.88
CA ALA A 987 40.91 -4.76 -3.25
C ALA A 987 39.83 -5.45 -2.40
N ALA A 988 39.32 -4.81 -1.34
CA ALA A 988 38.38 -5.41 -0.38
C ALA A 988 37.42 -4.38 0.20
N ASP A 989 36.20 -4.83 0.52
CA ASP A 989 35.14 -4.06 1.16
C ASP A 989 34.43 -4.96 2.18
N PHE A 990 34.56 -4.61 3.46
CA PHE A 990 33.95 -5.32 4.58
C PHE A 990 32.68 -4.64 5.07
N ASP A 991 32.57 -3.31 4.99
CA ASP A 991 31.45 -2.55 5.55
C ASP A 991 30.47 -1.96 4.53
N GLY A 992 30.71 -2.21 3.24
CA GLY A 992 29.91 -1.68 2.14
C GLY A 992 30.23 -0.23 1.79
N SER A 993 31.26 0.36 2.42
CA SER A 993 31.75 1.72 2.15
C SER A 993 33.18 1.72 1.60
N GLY A 994 33.71 0.55 1.24
CA GLY A 994 35.06 0.34 0.72
C GLY A 994 36.13 0.08 1.78
N TYR A 995 35.78 0.01 3.07
CA TYR A 995 36.76 -0.20 4.13
C TYR A 995 36.90 -1.68 4.49
N SER A 996 38.12 -2.10 4.82
CA SER A 996 38.42 -3.53 5.03
C SER A 996 39.47 -3.77 6.11
N TYR A 997 39.58 -5.01 6.60
CA TYR A 997 40.66 -5.38 7.51
C TYR A 997 42.01 -5.35 6.79
N SER A 998 43.02 -4.78 7.45
CA SER A 998 44.41 -4.86 6.99
C SER A 998 44.98 -6.27 7.20
N ALA A 999 45.40 -6.93 6.12
CA ALA A 999 46.10 -8.22 6.20
C ALA A 999 47.37 -8.14 7.05
N GLN A 1000 48.11 -7.03 6.97
CA GLN A 1000 49.32 -6.79 7.74
C GLN A 1000 49.04 -6.58 9.24
N GLU A 1001 47.94 -5.92 9.63
CA GLU A 1001 47.56 -5.81 11.04
C GLU A 1001 47.06 -7.16 11.60
N LEU A 1002 46.26 -7.92 10.85
CA LEU A 1002 45.83 -9.26 11.24
C LEU A 1002 47.03 -10.21 11.44
N ALA A 1003 48.03 -10.16 10.55
CA ALA A 1003 49.23 -10.97 10.67
C ALA A 1003 50.06 -10.66 11.93
N LYS A 1004 50.12 -9.39 12.38
CA LYS A 1004 50.77 -9.02 13.66
C LYS A 1004 50.07 -9.62 14.88
N LEU A 1005 48.78 -9.92 14.76
CA LEU A 1005 47.96 -10.54 15.80
C LEU A 1005 47.99 -12.08 15.72
N GLY A 1006 48.81 -12.66 14.83
CA GLY A 1006 48.90 -14.10 14.60
C GLY A 1006 47.78 -14.67 13.72
N ILE A 1007 46.92 -13.81 13.17
CA ILE A 1007 45.83 -14.20 12.27
C ILE A 1007 46.38 -14.16 10.83
N THR A 1008 46.83 -15.31 10.34
CA THR A 1008 47.35 -15.49 8.97
C THR A 1008 46.49 -16.49 8.19
N PRO A 1009 46.49 -16.44 6.83
CA PRO A 1009 45.79 -17.42 6.00
C PRO A 1009 46.12 -18.87 6.39
N GLY A 1010 45.07 -19.70 6.52
CA GLY A 1010 45.17 -21.09 6.97
C GLY A 1010 45.60 -21.30 8.43
N GLY A 1011 45.84 -20.22 9.17
CA GLY A 1011 46.22 -20.24 10.58
C GLY A 1011 45.12 -20.73 11.51
N THR A 1012 45.49 -20.95 12.77
CA THR A 1012 44.54 -21.36 13.83
C THR A 1012 44.16 -20.16 14.68
N VAL A 1013 42.86 -19.94 14.88
CA VAL A 1013 42.31 -18.92 15.77
C VAL A 1013 41.51 -19.62 16.87
N THR A 1014 41.74 -19.26 18.13
CA THR A 1014 41.05 -19.88 19.29
C THR A 1014 40.26 -18.84 20.06
N ALA A 1015 38.96 -19.09 20.26
CA ALA A 1015 38.08 -18.24 21.05
C ALA A 1015 36.97 -19.09 21.70
N ASP A 1016 36.55 -18.72 22.92
CA ASP A 1016 35.44 -19.37 23.65
C ASP A 1016 35.51 -20.92 23.72
N GLY A 1017 36.73 -21.46 23.83
CA GLY A 1017 36.97 -22.91 23.87
C GLY A 1017 36.86 -23.63 22.52
N ALA A 1018 36.53 -22.91 21.44
CA ALA A 1018 36.55 -23.42 20.07
C ALA A 1018 37.87 -23.08 19.36
N THR A 1019 38.23 -23.95 18.42
CA THR A 1019 39.40 -23.81 17.54
C THR A 1019 38.90 -23.68 16.10
N PHE A 1020 39.13 -22.52 15.49
CA PHE A 1020 38.77 -22.20 14.13
C PHE A 1020 39.99 -22.28 13.22
N THR A 1021 39.80 -22.72 11.97
CA THR A 1021 40.76 -22.52 10.88
C THR A 1021 40.43 -21.20 10.19
N TRP A 1022 41.35 -20.25 10.20
CA TRP A 1022 41.21 -18.99 9.49
C TRP A 1022 41.16 -19.23 7.97
N PRO A 1023 40.42 -18.43 7.17
CA PRO A 1023 40.39 -18.56 5.72
C PRO A 1023 41.78 -18.68 5.08
N ASP A 1024 42.03 -19.80 4.42
CA ASP A 1024 43.25 -20.05 3.65
C ASP A 1024 43.15 -19.43 2.24
N VAL A 1025 43.08 -18.10 2.21
CA VAL A 1025 43.05 -17.29 0.99
C VAL A 1025 43.95 -16.05 1.18
N PRO A 1026 44.65 -15.58 0.11
CA PRO A 1026 45.32 -14.29 0.14
C PRO A 1026 44.32 -13.13 0.29
N ALA A 1027 44.78 -11.99 0.80
CA ALA A 1027 44.00 -10.75 0.80
C ALA A 1027 43.59 -10.33 -0.64
N GLY A 1028 42.49 -9.59 -0.77
CA GLY A 1028 41.86 -9.27 -2.06
C GLY A 1028 41.14 -10.46 -2.71
N ARG A 1029 40.77 -11.49 -1.92
CA ARG A 1029 39.98 -12.66 -2.35
C ARG A 1029 38.89 -12.97 -1.35
N PRO A 1030 37.74 -13.54 -1.76
CA PRO A 1030 36.64 -13.81 -0.83
C PRO A 1030 37.07 -14.67 0.35
N ASP A 1031 37.02 -14.06 1.55
CA ASP A 1031 37.54 -14.60 2.80
C ASP A 1031 36.41 -14.87 3.82
N ASN A 1032 35.31 -14.11 3.74
CA ASN A 1032 34.15 -14.21 4.60
C ASN A 1032 32.84 -14.44 3.81
N VAL A 1033 31.82 -14.86 4.55
CA VAL A 1033 30.42 -14.96 4.09
C VAL A 1033 29.66 -13.76 4.66
N ALA A 1034 29.27 -12.82 3.80
CA ALA A 1034 28.20 -11.85 4.05
C ALA A 1034 26.87 -12.60 3.94
N THR A 1035 26.13 -12.77 5.05
CA THR A 1035 25.03 -13.75 5.06
C THR A 1035 23.82 -13.27 4.24
N ALA A 1036 23.32 -14.13 3.35
CA ALA A 1036 22.26 -13.81 2.40
C ALA A 1036 21.37 -15.04 2.17
N GLY A 1037 21.13 -15.83 3.22
CA GLY A 1037 20.35 -17.07 3.11
C GLY A 1037 21.13 -18.26 2.54
N GLN A 1038 22.47 -18.26 2.58
CA GLN A 1038 23.25 -19.37 2.02
C GLN A 1038 22.95 -20.68 2.76
N LEU A 1039 22.77 -21.74 1.97
CA LEU A 1039 22.61 -23.10 2.46
C LEU A 1039 23.97 -23.82 2.41
N VAL A 1040 24.58 -24.11 3.55
CA VAL A 1040 25.97 -24.60 3.64
C VAL A 1040 26.02 -26.00 4.24
N THR A 1041 26.57 -26.99 3.52
CA THR A 1041 26.82 -28.31 4.12
C THR A 1041 27.84 -28.22 5.24
N MET A 1042 27.55 -28.81 6.39
CA MET A 1042 28.50 -28.88 7.50
C MET A 1042 28.36 -30.24 8.17
N THR A 1043 29.49 -30.94 8.35
CA THR A 1043 29.53 -32.17 9.15
C THR A 1043 30.16 -31.85 10.50
N GLY A 1044 29.36 -31.93 11.57
CA GLY A 1044 29.77 -31.64 12.93
C GLY A 1044 28.72 -32.12 13.91
N SER A 1045 29.13 -32.39 15.15
CA SER A 1045 28.27 -32.87 16.24
C SER A 1045 28.85 -32.43 17.57
N GLY A 1046 28.00 -32.11 18.54
CA GLY A 1046 28.43 -31.62 19.84
C GLY A 1046 27.27 -30.98 20.61
N THR A 1047 27.62 -30.08 21.52
CA THR A 1047 26.67 -29.29 22.32
C THR A 1047 26.52 -27.85 21.83
N SER A 1048 27.51 -27.33 21.10
CA SER A 1048 27.51 -25.96 20.56
C SER A 1048 28.15 -25.85 19.17
N LEU A 1049 27.60 -24.94 18.36
CA LEU A 1049 28.17 -24.43 17.12
C LEU A 1049 28.70 -23.03 17.38
N HIS A 1050 29.94 -22.78 17.02
CA HIS A 1050 30.63 -21.51 17.18
C HIS A 1050 30.87 -20.87 15.81
N LEU A 1051 30.76 -19.54 15.75
CA LEU A 1051 30.97 -18.73 14.55
C LEU A 1051 31.97 -17.61 14.86
N LEU A 1052 32.88 -17.34 13.93
CA LEU A 1052 33.92 -16.31 14.00
C LEU A 1052 33.58 -15.22 12.96
N GLY A 1053 33.39 -13.97 13.36
CA GLY A 1053 32.73 -12.96 12.56
C GLY A 1053 32.71 -11.55 13.15
N ALA A 1054 32.01 -10.64 12.47
CA ALA A 1054 31.66 -9.31 12.96
C ALA A 1054 30.42 -8.78 12.19
N GLY A 1055 29.76 -7.75 12.74
CA GLY A 1055 28.73 -6.98 12.03
C GLY A 1055 29.32 -5.74 11.35
N ALA A 1056 28.80 -5.39 10.17
CA ALA A 1056 29.05 -4.10 9.52
C ALA A 1056 27.94 -3.78 8.49
N PRO A 1057 27.44 -2.54 8.41
CA PRO A 1057 27.54 -1.49 9.41
C PRO A 1057 26.75 -1.86 10.67
N GLY A 1058 27.29 -1.55 11.85
CA GLY A 1058 26.59 -1.71 13.13
C GLY A 1058 26.48 -3.16 13.61
N ASN A 1059 25.80 -3.35 14.75
CA ASN A 1059 25.54 -4.65 15.33
C ASN A 1059 24.53 -5.42 14.46
N GLN A 1060 24.75 -6.71 14.26
CA GLN A 1060 23.95 -7.53 13.36
C GLN A 1060 23.44 -8.77 14.09
N SER A 1061 22.17 -9.14 13.90
CA SER A 1061 21.55 -10.27 14.60
C SER A 1061 20.41 -10.88 13.79
N GLY A 1062 20.39 -12.21 13.65
CA GLY A 1062 19.33 -12.93 12.93
C GLY A 1062 19.39 -14.44 13.09
N ASP A 1063 18.38 -15.12 12.55
CA ASP A 1063 18.18 -16.55 12.82
C ASP A 1063 18.96 -17.49 11.89
N LEU A 1064 19.71 -18.39 12.51
CA LEU A 1064 20.41 -19.50 11.90
C LEU A 1064 19.58 -20.77 12.04
N THR A 1065 19.22 -21.42 10.92
CA THR A 1065 18.54 -22.72 10.96
C THR A 1065 19.52 -23.87 10.73
N ILE A 1066 19.47 -24.86 11.62
CA ILE A 1066 20.37 -26.01 11.66
C ILE A 1066 19.55 -27.26 11.32
N ARG A 1067 19.92 -27.98 10.26
CA ARG A 1067 19.33 -29.30 9.96
C ARG A 1067 20.28 -30.41 10.36
N TYR A 1068 19.73 -31.45 10.95
CA TYR A 1068 20.45 -32.67 11.31
C TYR A 1068 20.26 -33.78 10.27
N THR A 1069 21.19 -34.73 10.24
CA THR A 1069 21.19 -35.87 9.31
C THR A 1069 20.01 -36.84 9.50
N ASP A 1070 19.29 -36.75 10.63
CA ASP A 1070 18.06 -37.49 10.90
C ASP A 1070 16.80 -36.87 10.25
N GLY A 1071 16.94 -35.72 9.58
CA GLY A 1071 15.82 -34.99 8.98
C GLY A 1071 15.04 -34.09 9.93
N THR A 1072 15.61 -33.74 11.09
CA THR A 1072 15.05 -32.74 12.03
C THR A 1072 15.77 -31.38 11.95
N THR A 1073 15.13 -30.32 12.42
CA THR A 1073 15.66 -28.95 12.48
C THR A 1073 15.72 -28.41 13.92
N SER A 1074 16.60 -27.43 14.14
CA SER A 1074 16.53 -26.46 15.24
C SER A 1074 16.95 -25.08 14.74
N THR A 1075 16.44 -24.01 15.34
CA THR A 1075 16.79 -22.62 15.00
C THR A 1075 17.41 -21.93 16.22
N ALA A 1076 18.38 -21.05 15.98
CA ALA A 1076 18.99 -20.22 17.01
C ALA A 1076 19.43 -18.87 16.43
N THR A 1077 19.25 -17.79 17.18
CA THR A 1077 19.69 -16.46 16.77
C THR A 1077 21.22 -16.35 16.92
N VAL A 1078 21.89 -15.87 15.88
CA VAL A 1078 23.32 -15.50 15.89
C VAL A 1078 23.43 -13.98 15.88
N SER A 1079 24.34 -13.43 16.68
CA SER A 1079 24.60 -12.00 16.77
C SER A 1079 26.09 -11.71 16.69
N PHE A 1080 26.46 -10.57 16.13
CA PHE A 1080 27.82 -10.03 16.18
C PHE A 1080 27.79 -8.52 16.45
N ALA A 1081 28.71 -8.07 17.29
CA ALA A 1081 29.06 -6.67 17.45
C ALA A 1081 29.59 -6.04 16.16
N ASP A 1082 29.34 -4.75 16.02
CA ASP A 1082 29.94 -3.87 15.02
C ASP A 1082 31.48 -3.92 15.08
N TRP A 1083 32.10 -4.18 13.93
CA TRP A 1083 33.56 -4.21 13.80
C TRP A 1083 34.21 -2.86 14.15
N TRP A 1084 33.52 -1.76 13.87
CA TRP A 1084 33.98 -0.38 14.07
C TRP A 1084 33.86 0.08 15.54
N SER A 1085 32.82 -0.37 16.25
CA SER A 1085 32.58 -0.06 17.67
C SER A 1085 33.66 -0.59 18.63
N ASN A 1086 34.38 -1.64 18.22
CA ASN A 1086 35.35 -2.38 19.03
C ASN A 1086 34.81 -2.86 20.40
N THR A 1087 33.48 -3.00 20.54
CA THR A 1087 32.82 -3.34 21.81
C THR A 1087 31.97 -4.61 21.63
N PRO A 1088 32.33 -5.75 22.25
CA PRO A 1088 31.61 -7.00 22.08
C PRO A 1088 30.19 -6.96 22.66
N LEU A 1089 29.25 -7.67 22.03
CA LEU A 1089 27.92 -7.92 22.62
C LEU A 1089 28.01 -8.90 23.81
N PRO A 1090 26.96 -9.01 24.65
CA PRO A 1090 26.97 -9.93 25.80
C PRO A 1090 27.18 -11.42 25.48
N ALA A 1091 26.93 -11.83 24.22
CA ALA A 1091 27.16 -13.19 23.73
C ALA A 1091 28.50 -13.35 22.97
N ASP A 1092 29.23 -12.26 22.75
CA ASP A 1092 30.45 -12.24 21.94
C ASP A 1092 31.70 -12.34 22.81
N THR A 1093 32.69 -13.06 22.30
CA THR A 1093 34.07 -13.01 22.74
C THR A 1093 34.86 -12.14 21.76
N LEU A 1094 35.47 -11.05 22.24
CA LEU A 1094 36.44 -10.29 21.45
C LEU A 1094 37.68 -11.17 21.17
N VAL A 1095 38.00 -11.37 19.90
CA VAL A 1095 39.08 -12.25 19.45
C VAL A 1095 40.35 -11.46 19.15
N ALA A 1096 40.22 -10.35 18.43
CA ALA A 1096 41.34 -9.55 17.97
C ALA A 1096 40.90 -8.13 17.61
N THR A 1097 41.81 -7.16 17.72
CA THR A 1097 41.60 -5.76 17.31
C THR A 1097 42.78 -5.27 16.48
N ALA A 1098 42.59 -5.15 15.16
CA ALA A 1098 43.55 -4.51 14.27
C ALA A 1098 43.71 -3.04 14.63
N GLN A 1099 44.95 -2.51 14.59
CA GLN A 1099 45.19 -1.11 14.99
C GLN A 1099 44.87 -0.10 13.88
N ASN A 1100 44.83 -0.57 12.63
CA ASN A 1100 44.48 0.21 11.45
C ASN A 1100 43.57 -0.65 10.55
N TRP A 1101 42.56 -0.02 9.94
CA TRP A 1101 41.82 -0.55 8.80
C TRP A 1101 42.47 -0.11 7.47
N ASN A 1102 42.05 -0.70 6.36
CA ASN A 1102 42.39 -0.21 5.02
C ASN A 1102 41.27 0.70 4.50
N GLN A 1103 41.70 1.81 3.90
CA GLN A 1103 40.89 2.96 3.49
C GLN A 1103 41.29 3.36 2.06
N PRO A 1104 40.49 3.03 1.04
CA PRO A 1104 40.73 3.48 -0.33
C PRO A 1104 40.41 4.97 -0.48
N PRO A 1105 41.12 5.71 -1.35
CA PRO A 1105 42.37 5.35 -2.02
C PRO A 1105 43.63 5.57 -1.15
N ASP A 1106 43.47 6.06 0.07
CA ASP A 1106 44.52 6.67 0.90
C ASP A 1106 45.48 5.69 1.61
N GLY A 1107 45.26 4.38 1.51
CA GLY A 1107 46.12 3.35 2.11
C GLY A 1107 45.54 2.77 3.40
N THR A 1108 46.27 2.91 4.51
CA THR A 1108 45.80 2.51 5.85
C THR A 1108 45.18 3.70 6.58
N GLY A 1109 43.95 3.58 7.04
CA GLY A 1109 43.33 4.59 7.90
C GLY A 1109 43.59 4.34 9.40
N PRO A 1110 43.46 5.36 10.26
CA PRO A 1110 43.92 5.31 11.66
C PRO A 1110 42.95 4.64 12.64
N HIS A 1111 41.83 4.08 12.18
CA HIS A 1111 40.81 3.51 13.05
C HIS A 1111 41.06 2.04 13.36
N LYS A 1112 40.62 1.59 14.54
CA LYS A 1112 40.74 0.20 14.99
C LYS A 1112 39.51 -0.59 14.61
N VAL A 1113 39.69 -1.84 14.20
CA VAL A 1113 38.56 -2.73 13.87
C VAL A 1113 38.72 -4.09 14.51
N SER A 1114 37.62 -4.64 15.01
CA SER A 1114 37.61 -5.82 15.88
C SER A 1114 36.86 -7.01 15.29
N LEU A 1115 37.40 -8.19 15.56
CA LEU A 1115 36.86 -9.50 15.21
C LEU A 1115 36.31 -10.19 16.47
N TYR A 1116 35.16 -10.85 16.34
CA TYR A 1116 34.45 -11.48 17.46
C TYR A 1116 34.16 -12.97 17.19
N ALA A 1117 33.89 -13.73 18.24
CA ALA A 1117 33.39 -15.09 18.17
C ALA A 1117 32.13 -15.24 19.03
N THR A 1118 31.15 -15.97 18.54
CA THR A 1118 29.85 -16.19 19.20
C THR A 1118 29.46 -17.67 19.08
N LYS A 1119 28.50 -18.13 19.90
CA LYS A 1119 28.07 -19.54 19.89
C LYS A 1119 26.56 -19.71 20.06
N VAL A 1120 26.05 -20.76 19.42
CA VAL A 1120 24.65 -21.19 19.49
C VAL A 1120 24.56 -22.67 19.91
N PRO A 1121 23.49 -23.09 20.61
CA PRO A 1121 23.34 -24.47 21.06
C PRO A 1121 23.05 -25.44 19.91
N LEU A 1122 23.53 -26.68 20.03
CA LEU A 1122 23.17 -27.81 19.18
C LEU A 1122 22.29 -28.80 19.94
N THR A 1123 21.45 -29.53 19.20
CA THR A 1123 20.65 -30.62 19.77
C THR A 1123 21.57 -31.80 20.14
N PRO A 1124 21.65 -32.22 21.41
CA PRO A 1124 22.55 -33.28 21.84
C PRO A 1124 22.33 -34.60 21.09
N GLY A 1125 23.44 -35.27 20.75
CA GLY A 1125 23.42 -36.57 20.06
C GLY A 1125 23.10 -36.53 18.57
N LYS A 1126 22.92 -35.34 17.97
CA LYS A 1126 22.67 -35.18 16.53
C LYS A 1126 23.89 -34.66 15.77
N THR A 1127 23.97 -35.03 14.50
CA THR A 1127 24.99 -34.58 13.55
C THR A 1127 24.36 -33.60 12.57
N ILE A 1128 24.98 -32.44 12.39
CA ILE A 1128 24.58 -31.43 11.41
C ILE A 1128 24.71 -32.03 10.00
N ALA A 1129 23.74 -31.72 9.14
CA ALA A 1129 23.80 -31.95 7.70
C ALA A 1129 24.11 -30.64 6.95
N TYR A 1130 23.42 -29.57 7.31
CA TYR A 1130 23.60 -28.24 6.74
C TYR A 1130 23.09 -27.13 7.66
N LEU A 1131 23.59 -25.93 7.40
CA LEU A 1131 23.16 -24.66 7.98
C LEU A 1131 22.45 -23.84 6.90
N LEU A 1132 21.35 -23.17 7.25
CA LEU A 1132 20.77 -22.07 6.50
C LEU A 1132 21.10 -20.78 7.25
N LEU A 1133 21.98 -19.96 6.67
CA LEU A 1133 22.45 -18.72 7.29
C LEU A 1133 21.36 -17.63 7.24
N PRO A 1134 21.41 -16.60 8.12
CA PRO A 1134 20.52 -15.46 8.06
C PRO A 1134 20.53 -14.75 6.68
N GLN A 1135 19.47 -14.01 6.36
CA GLN A 1135 19.43 -13.07 5.22
C GLN A 1135 19.84 -11.66 5.68
N LEU A 1136 21.07 -11.52 6.17
CA LEU A 1136 21.61 -10.27 6.71
C LEU A 1136 23.01 -10.00 6.14
N PRO A 1137 23.13 -9.23 5.04
CA PRO A 1137 24.40 -9.12 4.31
C PRO A 1137 25.50 -8.48 5.15
N GLY A 1138 25.15 -7.62 6.11
CA GLY A 1138 26.09 -7.03 7.06
C GLY A 1138 26.56 -7.97 8.18
N LEU A 1139 25.95 -9.15 8.33
CA LEU A 1139 26.42 -10.17 9.25
C LEU A 1139 27.49 -11.00 8.54
N HIS A 1140 28.75 -10.85 8.96
CA HIS A 1140 29.90 -11.44 8.30
C HIS A 1140 30.52 -12.58 9.11
N VAL A 1141 30.72 -13.74 8.48
CA VAL A 1141 31.33 -14.92 9.12
C VAL A 1141 32.57 -15.38 8.34
N PHE A 1142 33.71 -15.50 9.02
CA PHE A 1142 34.97 -16.00 8.45
C PHE A 1142 35.12 -17.52 8.59
N ALA A 1143 34.69 -18.07 9.74
CA ALA A 1143 34.86 -19.49 10.06
C ALA A 1143 33.79 -20.01 11.05
N THR A 1144 33.64 -21.33 11.10
CA THR A 1144 32.74 -22.04 12.01
C THR A 1144 33.43 -23.24 12.66
N ALA A 1145 33.09 -23.57 13.92
CA ALA A 1145 33.62 -24.73 14.64
C ALA A 1145 32.52 -25.38 15.51
N THR A 1146 32.70 -26.63 15.93
CA THR A 1146 31.79 -27.30 16.88
C THR A 1146 32.54 -27.82 18.09
N THR A 1147 31.94 -27.72 19.27
CA THR A 1147 32.47 -28.28 20.53
C THR A 1147 31.47 -29.26 21.14
N GLY A 1148 31.98 -30.33 21.76
CA GLY A 1148 31.20 -31.38 22.44
C GLY A 1148 31.35 -31.31 23.94
#